data_AF-A0AAU2G255-F1
#
_entry.id   AF-A0AAU2G255-F1
#
_cell.length_a   1.000
_cell.length_b   1.000
_cell.length_c   1.000
_cell.angle_alpha   90.00
_cell.angle_beta   90.00
_cell.angle_gamma   90.00
#
_symmetry.space_group_name_H-M   'P 1'
#
loop_
_entity.id
_entity.type
_entity.pdbx_description
1 polymer ?
#
loop_
_entity_poly.entity_id
_entity_poly.type
_entity_poly.pdbx_seq_one_letter_code
_entity_poly.pdbx_strand_id
1 'polypeptide(L)'
;MLKTALRNVLANKARLVMTVLAVCLGVAFVCGTLVFAESSAAAYRAAASRNFADIAVTVTPKASPPGTSDERTGALDDTLVRKLADVPGVAAARPAADGAATLNGADGRPLRAGKAWANLAAAYVPGKDGKDGRHPLVKGRAPQNGEELAVDSGTAAAGRFRIGDAVTLATDGPVMKKRLVGIVSTEDTRVTAGGTLALFDKATAQQLFASPGQYTSIDVSATPGTDQFALAERVSAVLPADRAEAVTGSAQATQQATYTDTLTRGYQKMPMVFAGVSLFIGSFLIVNTFTMLVARRTREIGLLRAIGSSRRQVVRSLLWEAVLIGLAASAAGFLLGLGIASVLPDLLSTPQDTLPHGPLVIGPLPVVAALGVGVGVTVLAAWLPSRKAAKVAPIEALRAADQPPTATASRVRGVAGLILLVLGGGLLVSLTGAKDASEGNLRNAMFGCALLVVAMIVSAPLLAVPVIRLSGRLTGRFGITGRLATENALRDPRRTAATAAALMVSTALVAGLAVIGNSTGQALDRQAAAGLGADYVISSRTTMTAIDPAAEKRVADTPGVRTAAAVADSTVFTGGSVRGIAGVDPAAVDEVMKLDFTSGSLTDLGPGRIAVSATVAREQGLRAGGEVKARIGRNQEFKAYAVVGVYEDNPTAGDVLGARAEVQRDSNLPGSVQRILVRTDGGAVSRATGDRLRAATGNSPLVRVKDRQEIVDEAAGPLGDLLTLMYGLLAIGAVISLLGIVNTLAMSVSERTREIGVLRAVGMDRAGVRRMIRLESVSVAAFGTVLGLAGGLFGAWGVGALANGAMKEYSLALPWGTLVLVCLVSLVVGALAAAVPARRAAALSPLEAVAQT
;
A
#
# COMPACT_ATOMS: atom_id res chain seq x y z
N MET A 1 -37.65 24.65 -19.97
CA MET A 1 -36.90 23.39 -19.79
C MET A 1 -36.14 23.35 -18.48
N LEU A 2 -35.29 24.34 -18.13
CA LEU A 2 -34.61 24.35 -16.82
C LEU A 2 -35.57 24.42 -15.62
N LYS A 3 -36.57 25.33 -15.66
CA LYS A 3 -37.64 25.40 -14.63
C LYS A 3 -38.41 24.07 -14.49
N THR A 4 -38.66 23.39 -15.60
CA THR A 4 -39.34 22.09 -15.63
C THR A 4 -38.47 20.98 -15.03
N ALA A 5 -37.18 20.95 -15.35
CA ALA A 5 -36.22 20.03 -14.74
C ALA A 5 -36.14 20.22 -13.21
N LEU A 6 -36.05 21.46 -12.73
CA LEU A 6 -36.00 21.78 -11.29
C LEU A 6 -37.27 21.33 -10.54
N ARG A 7 -38.44 21.58 -11.13
CA ARG A 7 -39.72 21.16 -10.53
C ARG A 7 -39.85 19.64 -10.48
N ASN A 8 -39.37 18.94 -11.50
CA ASN A 8 -39.40 17.47 -11.58
C ASN A 8 -38.45 16.80 -10.59
N VAL A 9 -37.26 17.37 -10.39
CA VAL A 9 -36.27 16.98 -9.37
C VAL A 9 -36.92 17.03 -7.98
N LEU A 10 -37.60 18.14 -7.67
CA LEU A 10 -38.20 18.37 -6.34
C LEU A 10 -39.45 17.52 -6.06
N ALA A 11 -40.15 17.06 -7.11
CA ALA A 11 -41.35 16.24 -6.96
C ALA A 11 -41.04 14.79 -6.51
N ASN A 12 -39.83 14.27 -6.76
CA ASN A 12 -39.48 12.85 -6.52
C ASN A 12 -38.31 12.68 -5.54
N LYS A 13 -38.41 13.30 -4.36
CA LYS A 13 -37.32 13.44 -3.37
C LYS A 13 -36.64 12.12 -2.98
N ALA A 14 -37.40 11.07 -2.67
CA ALA A 14 -36.83 9.80 -2.19
C ALA A 14 -35.94 9.10 -3.23
N ARG A 15 -36.32 9.16 -4.51
CA ARG A 15 -35.54 8.57 -5.60
C ARG A 15 -34.34 9.44 -5.94
N LEU A 16 -34.51 10.76 -5.91
CA LEU A 16 -33.43 11.70 -6.11
C LEU A 16 -32.32 11.49 -5.08
N VAL A 17 -32.67 11.29 -3.81
CA VAL A 17 -31.70 11.01 -2.75
C VAL A 17 -30.86 9.76 -3.06
N MET A 18 -31.47 8.67 -3.52
CA MET A 18 -30.71 7.44 -3.85
C MET A 18 -29.75 7.64 -5.04
N THR A 19 -30.18 8.36 -6.08
CA THR A 19 -29.32 8.68 -7.24
C THR A 19 -28.17 9.60 -6.83
N VAL A 20 -28.49 10.66 -6.09
CA VAL A 20 -27.49 11.61 -5.57
C VAL A 20 -26.51 10.90 -4.66
N LEU A 21 -26.96 10.01 -3.77
CA LEU A 21 -26.11 9.23 -2.86
C LEU A 21 -25.15 8.31 -3.63
N ALA A 22 -25.62 7.63 -4.68
CA ALA A 22 -24.78 6.75 -5.49
C ALA A 22 -23.68 7.53 -6.23
N VAL A 23 -24.03 8.67 -6.85
CA VAL A 23 -23.06 9.55 -7.51
C VAL A 23 -22.11 10.16 -6.47
N CYS A 24 -22.65 10.64 -5.35
CA CYS A 24 -21.93 11.25 -4.24
C CYS A 24 -20.85 10.30 -3.70
N LEU A 25 -21.16 9.04 -3.44
CA LEU A 25 -20.18 8.07 -2.95
C LEU A 25 -19.10 7.75 -3.98
N GLY A 26 -19.46 7.64 -5.26
CA GLY A 26 -18.47 7.47 -6.33
C GLY A 26 -17.51 8.65 -6.41
N VAL A 27 -18.03 9.88 -6.35
CA VAL A 27 -17.22 11.11 -6.33
C VAL A 27 -16.39 11.21 -5.05
N ALA A 28 -16.99 10.97 -3.88
CA ALA A 28 -16.33 11.00 -2.58
C ALA A 28 -15.14 10.04 -2.54
N PHE A 29 -15.31 8.87 -3.13
CA PHE A 29 -14.24 7.90 -3.21
C PHE A 29 -13.12 8.34 -4.15
N VAL A 30 -13.43 8.78 -5.38
CA VAL A 30 -12.40 9.23 -6.33
C VAL A 30 -11.66 10.45 -5.77
N CYS A 31 -12.39 11.47 -5.31
CA CYS A 31 -11.81 12.69 -4.76
C CYS A 31 -11.10 12.45 -3.44
N GLY A 32 -11.70 11.69 -2.53
CA GLY A 32 -11.07 11.34 -1.25
C GLY A 32 -9.78 10.57 -1.45
N THR A 33 -9.74 9.66 -2.43
CA THR A 33 -8.52 8.93 -2.80
C THR A 33 -7.44 9.86 -3.37
N LEU A 34 -7.81 10.79 -4.26
CA LEU A 34 -6.87 11.77 -4.82
C LEU A 34 -6.35 12.74 -3.76
N VAL A 35 -7.24 13.27 -2.90
CA VAL A 35 -6.88 14.16 -1.79
C VAL A 35 -5.98 13.43 -0.80
N PHE A 36 -6.29 12.17 -0.47
CA PHE A 36 -5.44 11.36 0.41
C PHE A 36 -4.06 11.14 -0.21
N ALA A 37 -3.97 10.79 -1.50
CA ALA A 37 -2.71 10.60 -2.20
C ALA A 37 -1.88 11.89 -2.26
N GLU A 38 -2.50 13.01 -2.64
CA GLU A 38 -1.84 14.33 -2.69
C GLU A 38 -1.45 14.83 -1.30
N SER A 39 -2.33 14.72 -0.31
CA SER A 39 -2.04 15.14 1.07
C SER A 39 -0.94 14.29 1.68
N SER A 40 -0.92 12.98 1.44
CA SER A 40 0.15 12.09 1.90
C SER A 40 1.47 12.47 1.21
N ALA A 41 1.48 12.60 -0.12
CA ALA A 41 2.66 13.00 -0.86
C ALA A 41 3.18 14.37 -0.43
N ALA A 42 2.29 15.34 -0.22
CA ALA A 42 2.63 16.66 0.26
C ALA A 42 3.11 16.63 1.71
N ALA A 43 2.51 15.81 2.59
CA ALA A 43 2.98 15.61 3.94
C ALA A 43 4.41 15.04 3.94
N TYR A 44 4.68 14.04 3.10
CA TYR A 44 6.01 13.46 2.91
C TYR A 44 7.02 14.47 2.32
N ARG A 45 6.62 15.28 1.33
CA ARG A 45 7.49 16.33 0.75
C ARG A 45 7.74 17.49 1.71
N ALA A 46 6.70 17.98 2.38
CA ALA A 46 6.81 19.01 3.40
C ALA A 46 7.61 18.51 4.60
N ALA A 47 7.49 17.23 4.94
CA ALA A 47 8.33 16.58 5.90
C ALA A 47 9.79 16.58 5.45
N ALA A 48 10.06 16.16 4.22
CA ALA A 48 11.41 16.16 3.66
C ALA A 48 12.03 17.56 3.54
N SER A 49 11.23 18.60 3.25
CA SER A 49 11.72 19.97 3.06
C SER A 49 11.80 20.79 4.35
N ARG A 50 10.97 20.51 5.36
CA ARG A 50 11.01 21.20 6.67
C ARG A 50 12.38 21.16 7.33
N ASN A 51 13.08 20.03 7.20
CA ASN A 51 14.42 19.85 7.75
C ASN A 51 15.46 20.80 7.12
N PHE A 52 15.17 21.39 5.96
CA PHE A 52 16.06 22.31 5.23
C PHE A 52 15.52 23.73 5.12
N ALA A 53 14.36 24.05 5.72
CA ALA A 53 13.69 25.33 5.53
C ALA A 53 14.52 26.54 6.05
N ASP A 54 15.24 26.36 7.15
CA ASP A 54 16.12 27.38 7.75
C ASP A 54 17.59 27.26 7.31
N ILE A 55 17.88 26.34 6.38
CA ILE A 55 19.22 26.05 5.87
C ILE A 55 19.32 26.59 4.45
N ALA A 56 20.15 27.61 4.25
CA ALA A 56 20.42 28.14 2.92
C ALA A 56 21.48 27.29 2.21
N VAL A 57 22.53 26.90 2.92
CA VAL A 57 23.64 26.11 2.41
C VAL A 57 24.07 25.10 3.48
N THR A 58 24.19 23.84 3.10
CA THR A 58 24.80 22.79 3.92
C THR A 58 26.21 22.55 3.41
N VAL A 59 27.19 22.65 4.29
CA VAL A 59 28.58 22.28 3.99
C VAL A 59 28.84 20.87 4.49
N THR A 60 29.27 19.98 3.60
CA THR A 60 29.62 18.59 3.91
C THR A 60 31.04 18.27 3.45
N PRO A 61 31.72 17.31 4.10
CA PRO A 61 32.97 16.79 3.57
C PRO A 61 32.71 16.09 2.23
N LYS A 62 33.60 16.26 1.25
CA LYS A 62 33.54 15.44 0.03
C LYS A 62 33.83 13.99 0.38
N ALA A 63 33.06 13.07 -0.21
CA ALA A 63 33.32 11.65 -0.04
C ALA A 63 34.70 11.31 -0.61
N SER A 64 35.58 10.73 0.21
CA SER A 64 36.87 10.24 -0.26
C SER A 64 36.66 9.11 -1.28
N PRO A 65 37.53 8.98 -2.31
CA PRO A 65 37.45 7.89 -3.26
C PRO A 65 37.43 6.53 -2.54
N PRO A 66 36.61 5.56 -3.00
CA PRO A 66 36.49 4.26 -2.34
C PRO A 66 37.87 3.60 -2.18
N GLY A 67 38.27 3.26 -0.94
CA GLY A 67 39.53 2.56 -0.62
C GLY A 67 40.62 3.42 0.03
N THR A 68 40.38 4.70 0.28
CA THR A 68 41.19 5.48 1.26
C THR A 68 40.70 5.17 2.67
N SER A 69 41.60 5.06 3.65
CA SER A 69 41.21 4.95 5.06
C SER A 69 40.24 6.08 5.39
N ASP A 70 39.20 5.75 6.16
CA ASP A 70 38.08 6.60 6.53
C ASP A 70 38.56 7.80 7.37
N GLU A 71 39.33 8.71 6.78
CA GLU A 71 39.45 10.10 7.22
C GLU A 71 38.15 10.83 6.85
N ARG A 72 37.01 10.24 7.24
CA ARG A 72 35.85 11.07 7.59
C ARG A 72 36.42 12.09 8.56
N THR A 73 36.14 13.36 8.37
CA THR A 73 36.42 14.41 9.38
C THR A 73 37.88 14.87 9.46
N GLY A 74 38.37 15.48 8.37
CA GLY A 74 39.55 16.36 8.39
C GLY A 74 39.29 17.83 8.01
N ALA A 75 38.07 18.20 7.61
CA ALA A 75 37.82 19.43 6.85
C ALA A 75 36.97 20.49 7.57
N LEU A 76 36.09 20.09 8.49
CA LEU A 76 35.05 20.97 9.06
C LEU A 76 35.31 21.20 10.55
N ASP A 77 36.03 22.27 10.89
CA ASP A 77 36.44 22.58 12.25
C ASP A 77 35.85 23.91 12.77
N ASP A 78 36.11 24.23 14.04
CA ASP A 78 35.69 25.51 14.65
C ASP A 78 36.32 26.74 13.97
N THR A 79 37.42 26.59 13.21
CA THR A 79 37.99 27.70 12.44
C THR A 79 37.18 27.97 11.17
N LEU A 80 36.75 26.92 10.47
CA LEU A 80 35.89 27.03 9.31
C LEU A 80 34.49 27.56 9.68
N VAL A 81 33.92 27.11 10.80
CA VAL A 81 32.63 27.64 11.29
C VAL A 81 32.69 29.16 11.47
N ARG A 82 33.79 29.69 12.03
CA ARG A 82 34.02 31.14 12.17
C ARG A 82 34.17 31.84 10.83
N LYS A 83 35.00 31.29 9.92
CA LYS A 83 35.16 31.83 8.57
C LYS A 83 33.85 31.89 7.80
N LEU A 84 33.01 30.86 7.92
CA LEU A 84 31.69 30.80 7.29
C LEU A 84 30.72 31.81 7.91
N ALA A 85 30.79 32.04 9.23
CA ALA A 85 29.99 33.07 9.88
C ALA A 85 30.33 34.50 9.40
N ASP A 86 31.57 34.73 8.94
CA ASP A 86 32.03 36.02 8.41
C ASP A 86 31.69 36.22 6.91
N VAL A 87 31.16 35.21 6.21
CA VAL A 87 30.81 35.33 4.79
C VAL A 87 29.63 36.29 4.59
N PRO A 88 29.72 37.27 3.67
CA PRO A 88 28.61 38.19 3.40
C PRO A 88 27.32 37.47 3.00
N GLY A 89 26.25 37.76 3.74
CA GLY A 89 24.93 37.15 3.56
C GLY A 89 24.66 35.94 4.46
N VAL A 90 25.61 35.55 5.34
CA VAL A 90 25.39 34.54 6.38
C VAL A 90 24.80 35.19 7.63
N ALA A 91 23.69 34.64 8.13
CA ALA A 91 23.07 35.03 9.39
C ALA A 91 23.60 34.20 10.58
N ALA A 92 23.82 32.91 10.36
CA ALA A 92 24.39 32.00 11.35
C ALA A 92 25.04 30.80 10.66
N ALA A 93 26.19 30.36 11.18
CA ALA A 93 26.80 29.08 10.84
C ALA A 93 26.66 28.15 12.04
N ARG A 94 25.91 27.06 11.89
CA ARG A 94 25.66 26.08 12.96
C ARG A 94 26.42 24.80 12.65
N PRO A 95 27.42 24.43 13.46
CA PRO A 95 28.05 23.13 13.31
C PRO A 95 27.12 22.01 13.79
N ALA A 96 27.12 20.89 13.07
CA ALA A 96 26.42 19.68 13.45
C ALA A 96 27.41 18.52 13.61
N ALA A 97 27.15 17.70 14.63
CA ALA A 97 27.80 16.41 14.84
C ALA A 97 26.69 15.36 14.90
N ASP A 98 26.15 15.08 13.71
CA ASP A 98 24.97 14.25 13.50
C ASP A 98 25.40 12.82 13.16
N GLY A 99 24.65 11.87 13.68
CA GLY A 99 24.85 10.45 13.42
C GLY A 99 23.59 9.66 13.72
N ALA A 100 23.77 8.37 14.00
CA ALA A 100 22.67 7.49 14.34
C ALA A 100 22.90 6.90 15.74
N ALA A 101 21.84 6.80 16.53
CA ALA A 101 21.86 6.04 17.78
C ALA A 101 20.57 5.26 17.93
N THR A 102 20.70 3.99 18.27
CA THR A 102 19.56 3.15 18.61
C THR A 102 19.50 2.99 20.13
N LEU A 103 18.30 3.16 20.69
CA LEU A 103 18.04 3.04 22.11
C LEU A 103 17.23 1.77 22.40
N ASN A 104 17.43 1.15 23.56
CA ASN A 104 16.55 0.12 24.09
C ASN A 104 15.50 0.75 24.99
N GLY A 105 14.24 0.30 24.89
CA GLY A 105 13.17 0.66 25.80
C GLY A 105 13.42 0.14 27.22
N ALA A 106 12.55 0.51 28.16
CA ALA A 106 12.60 0.02 29.54
C ALA A 106 12.51 -1.52 29.65
N ASP A 107 11.98 -2.20 28.63
CA ASP A 107 11.90 -3.65 28.50
C ASP A 107 13.20 -4.29 27.96
N GLY A 108 14.25 -3.50 27.72
CA GLY A 108 15.53 -3.96 27.18
C GLY A 108 15.51 -4.25 25.68
N ARG A 109 14.39 -3.98 24.98
CA ARG A 109 14.26 -4.24 23.54
C ARG A 109 14.59 -3.00 22.72
N PRO A 110 15.18 -3.15 21.53
CA PRO A 110 15.48 -2.00 20.68
C PRO A 110 14.21 -1.25 20.28
N LEU A 111 14.15 0.06 20.58
CA LEU A 111 13.04 0.92 20.20
C LEU A 111 12.97 1.10 18.69
N ARG A 112 11.74 1.05 18.17
CA ARG A 112 11.39 1.36 16.77
C ARG A 112 12.33 0.67 15.78
N ALA A 113 12.66 -0.60 16.05
CA ALA A 113 13.69 -1.34 15.33
C ALA A 113 13.46 -1.38 13.81
N GLY A 114 12.19 -1.46 13.35
CA GLY A 114 11.84 -1.43 11.93
C GLY A 114 12.12 -0.11 11.20
N LYS A 115 12.39 0.99 11.92
CA LYS A 115 12.61 2.35 11.37
C LYS A 115 14.01 2.88 11.65
N ALA A 116 15.01 1.99 11.63
CA ALA A 116 16.40 2.32 11.98
C ALA A 116 17.00 3.49 11.19
N TRP A 117 16.58 3.71 9.94
CA TRP A 117 16.99 4.85 9.11
C TRP A 117 16.56 6.21 9.70
N ALA A 118 15.62 6.22 10.64
CA ALA A 118 15.10 7.39 11.33
C ALA A 118 15.54 7.46 12.81
N ASN A 119 16.49 6.62 13.24
CA ASN A 119 17.06 6.65 14.58
C ASN A 119 18.27 7.61 14.63
N LEU A 120 17.99 8.88 14.88
CA LEU A 120 18.95 9.97 14.84
C LEU A 120 19.68 10.15 16.17
N ALA A 121 20.91 10.62 16.05
CA ALA A 121 21.64 11.23 17.14
C ALA A 121 22.31 12.51 16.70
N ALA A 122 22.43 13.47 17.63
CA ALA A 122 23.10 14.74 17.35
C ALA A 122 23.75 15.33 18.60
N ALA A 123 24.63 16.31 18.40
CA ALA A 123 25.03 17.23 19.45
C ALA A 123 23.88 18.17 19.82
N TYR A 124 23.66 18.37 21.13
CA TYR A 124 22.91 19.53 21.62
C TYR A 124 23.84 20.75 21.57
N VAL A 125 23.56 21.70 20.67
CA VAL A 125 24.43 22.87 20.48
C VAL A 125 23.65 24.13 20.87
N PRO A 126 23.83 24.66 22.10
CA PRO A 126 23.15 25.87 22.51
C PRO A 126 23.66 27.07 21.70
N GLY A 127 22.74 27.90 21.21
CA GLY A 127 23.06 29.19 20.61
C GLY A 127 23.54 30.21 21.64
N LYS A 128 23.75 31.46 21.21
CA LYS A 128 24.20 32.56 22.10
C LYS A 128 23.29 32.78 23.31
N ASP A 129 22.02 32.41 23.20
CA ASP A 129 21.00 32.54 24.25
C ASP A 129 20.96 31.33 25.22
N GLY A 130 21.93 30.41 25.13
CA GLY A 130 22.01 29.20 25.97
C GLY A 130 20.97 28.12 25.64
N LYS A 131 20.19 28.30 24.57
CA LYS A 131 19.14 27.37 24.12
C LYS A 131 19.45 26.87 22.71
N ASP A 132 19.13 25.61 22.45
CA ASP A 132 19.17 25.04 21.10
C ASP A 132 17.83 25.31 20.40
N GLY A 133 17.86 26.08 19.32
CA GLY A 133 16.67 26.43 18.54
C GLY A 133 16.12 25.25 17.72
N ARG A 134 16.96 24.26 17.38
CA ARG A 134 16.58 23.05 16.62
C ARG A 134 15.92 22.02 17.53
N HIS A 135 16.32 21.98 18.80
CA HIS A 135 15.86 21.02 19.80
C HIS A 135 15.47 21.68 21.13
N PRO A 136 14.36 22.45 21.17
CA PRO A 136 13.95 23.14 22.39
C PRO A 136 13.63 22.18 23.54
N LEU A 137 14.10 22.52 24.74
CA LEU A 137 13.89 21.72 25.94
C LEU A 137 12.45 21.83 26.45
N VAL A 138 11.81 20.69 26.68
CA VAL A 138 10.44 20.58 27.20
C VAL A 138 10.45 20.29 28.71
N LYS A 139 11.33 19.37 29.15
CA LYS A 139 11.51 19.00 30.57
C LYS A 139 12.98 18.68 30.86
N GLY A 140 13.41 18.94 32.09
CA GLY A 140 14.77 18.63 32.55
C GLY A 140 15.80 19.67 32.10
N ARG A 141 17.02 19.21 31.78
CA ARG A 141 18.16 20.05 31.37
C ARG A 141 18.92 19.44 30.19
N ALA A 142 19.74 20.25 29.52
CA ALA A 142 20.63 19.78 28.46
C ALA A 142 21.74 18.87 29.02
N PRO A 143 22.21 17.87 28.24
CA PRO A 143 23.34 17.02 28.63
C PRO A 143 24.63 17.85 28.71
N GLN A 144 25.41 17.65 29.77
CA GLN A 144 26.64 18.43 30.03
C GLN A 144 27.92 17.61 29.94
N ASN A 145 27.83 16.28 30.00
CA ASN A 145 28.99 15.39 29.99
C ASN A 145 28.65 14.06 29.30
N GLY A 146 29.68 13.25 29.08
CA GLY A 146 29.56 11.98 28.36
C GLY A 146 28.78 10.88 29.07
N GLU A 147 28.29 11.07 30.29
CA GLU A 147 27.39 10.10 30.94
C GLU A 147 25.92 10.48 30.78
N GLU A 148 25.61 11.64 30.21
CA GLU A 148 24.26 12.19 30.12
C GLU A 148 23.74 12.18 28.68
N LEU A 149 22.41 12.10 28.53
CA LEU A 149 21.74 12.27 27.25
C LEU A 149 20.37 12.95 27.42
N ALA A 150 19.87 13.55 26.34
CA ALA A 150 18.48 13.95 26.20
C ALA A 150 17.81 13.17 25.05
N VAL A 151 16.49 12.96 25.11
CA VAL A 151 15.72 12.35 24.00
C VAL A 151 14.54 13.23 23.62
N ASP A 152 13.96 13.02 22.44
CA ASP A 152 12.69 13.68 22.12
C ASP A 152 11.50 13.08 22.89
N SER A 153 10.43 13.86 22.99
CA SER A 153 9.19 13.47 23.67
C SER A 153 8.55 12.16 23.14
N GLY A 154 8.64 11.88 21.84
CA GLY A 154 8.13 10.67 21.21
C GLY A 154 8.97 9.45 21.58
N THR A 155 10.30 9.58 21.57
CA THR A 155 11.22 8.54 22.05
C THR A 155 11.03 8.24 23.54
N ALA A 156 10.86 9.27 24.37
CA ALA A 156 10.58 9.10 25.79
C ALA A 156 9.28 8.32 26.03
N ALA A 157 8.21 8.65 25.31
CA ALA A 157 6.93 7.96 25.41
C ALA A 157 7.01 6.49 24.93
N ALA A 158 7.64 6.26 23.78
CA ALA A 158 7.80 4.92 23.22
C ALA A 158 8.69 4.02 24.11
N GLY A 159 9.76 4.57 24.65
CA GLY A 159 10.68 3.90 25.58
C GLY A 159 10.16 3.75 27.00
N ARG A 160 9.05 4.42 27.33
CA ARG A 160 8.53 4.59 28.69
C ARG A 160 9.57 5.15 29.67
N PHE A 161 10.45 6.02 29.18
CA PHE A 161 11.54 6.60 29.96
C PHE A 161 11.06 7.75 30.86
N ARG A 162 11.75 7.92 31.98
CA ARG A 162 11.63 9.05 32.90
C ARG A 162 12.99 9.72 33.09
N ILE A 163 12.97 11.01 33.41
CA ILE A 163 14.21 11.72 33.74
C ILE A 163 14.86 11.04 34.95
N GLY A 164 16.15 10.76 34.85
CA GLY A 164 16.94 10.00 35.81
C GLY A 164 17.22 8.55 35.39
N ASP A 165 16.47 8.00 34.43
CA ASP A 165 16.65 6.61 33.99
C ASP A 165 18.01 6.41 33.28
N ALA A 166 18.59 5.21 33.48
CA ALA A 166 19.75 4.77 32.73
C ALA A 166 19.30 4.17 31.38
N VAL A 167 19.49 4.91 30.30
CA VAL A 167 19.09 4.52 28.95
C VAL A 167 20.25 3.79 28.28
N THR A 168 19.96 2.59 27.77
CA THR A 168 20.92 1.79 27.02
C THR A 168 20.81 2.14 25.54
N LEU A 169 21.94 2.49 24.92
CA LEU A 169 22.00 2.90 23.53
C LEU A 169 23.30 2.44 22.86
N ALA A 170 23.31 2.46 21.53
CA ALA A 170 24.51 2.17 20.75
C ALA A 170 24.46 2.89 19.40
N THR A 171 25.63 3.31 18.91
CA THR A 171 25.83 4.01 17.64
C THR A 171 26.38 3.04 16.59
N ASP A 172 27.70 2.94 16.45
CA ASP A 172 28.40 1.97 15.57
C ASP A 172 29.49 1.18 16.34
N GLY A 173 29.33 1.08 17.67
CA GLY A 173 30.33 0.52 18.57
C GLY A 173 29.72 -0.14 19.82
N PRO A 174 30.48 -0.23 20.93
CA PRO A 174 30.02 -0.91 22.13
C PRO A 174 28.77 -0.25 22.73
N VAL A 175 27.98 -1.06 23.42
CA VAL A 175 26.77 -0.62 24.11
C VAL A 175 27.14 0.39 25.20
N MET A 176 26.47 1.53 25.21
CA MET A 176 26.63 2.57 26.21
C MET A 176 25.39 2.66 27.08
N LYS A 177 25.59 2.98 28.36
CA LYS A 177 24.53 3.39 29.29
C LYS A 177 24.76 4.84 29.65
N LYS A 178 23.74 5.67 29.44
CA LYS A 178 23.77 7.09 29.78
C LYS A 178 22.50 7.48 30.52
N ARG A 179 22.60 8.44 31.42
CA ARG A 179 21.49 8.95 32.24
C ARG A 179 20.66 9.94 31.43
N LEU A 180 19.35 9.71 31.37
CA LEU A 180 18.41 10.64 30.75
C LEU A 180 18.22 11.88 31.63
N VAL A 181 18.64 13.05 31.17
CA VAL A 181 18.57 14.31 31.94
C VAL A 181 17.63 15.36 31.36
N GLY A 182 17.19 15.18 30.11
CA GLY A 182 16.30 16.13 29.43
C GLY A 182 15.41 15.47 28.39
N ILE A 183 14.23 16.07 28.20
CA ILE A 183 13.31 15.73 27.11
C ILE A 183 13.16 16.98 26.25
N VAL A 184 13.42 16.84 24.96
CA VAL A 184 13.29 17.92 23.96
C VAL A 184 12.06 17.69 23.07
N SER A 185 11.64 18.75 22.40
CA SER A 185 10.78 18.65 21.21
C SER A 185 11.66 18.79 19.97
N THR A 186 11.27 18.12 18.89
CA THR A 186 11.91 18.26 17.59
C THR A 186 10.85 18.34 16.50
N GLU A 187 11.14 19.14 15.49
CA GLU A 187 10.36 19.18 14.26
C GLU A 187 10.97 18.30 13.16
N ASP A 188 12.05 17.55 13.44
CA ASP A 188 12.64 16.64 12.47
C ASP A 188 11.64 15.55 12.10
N THR A 189 11.28 15.54 10.83
CA THR A 189 10.17 14.72 10.35
C THR A 189 10.49 13.23 10.32
N ARG A 190 11.77 12.87 10.32
CA ARG A 190 12.20 11.47 10.50
C ARG A 190 11.80 10.99 11.90
N VAL A 191 11.91 11.85 12.90
CA VAL A 191 11.58 11.53 14.30
C VAL A 191 10.06 11.52 14.50
N THR A 192 9.35 12.52 13.98
CA THR A 192 7.88 12.61 14.12
C THR A 192 7.13 11.56 13.31
N ALA A 193 7.70 11.05 12.20
CA ALA A 193 7.16 9.91 11.44
C ALA A 193 7.42 8.53 12.09
N GLY A 194 7.90 8.50 13.33
CA GLY A 194 8.14 7.27 14.08
C GLY A 194 9.60 6.86 14.21
N GLY A 195 10.56 7.77 14.00
CA GLY A 195 11.98 7.59 14.32
C GLY A 195 12.32 7.89 15.78
N THR A 196 13.60 7.92 16.14
CA THR A 196 14.04 8.31 17.50
C THR A 196 15.09 9.41 17.45
N LEU A 197 15.18 10.24 18.48
CA LEU A 197 16.24 11.22 18.61
C LEU A 197 16.95 11.09 19.97
N ALA A 198 18.28 10.95 19.94
CA ALA A 198 19.16 11.06 21.10
C ALA A 198 20.11 12.24 20.96
N LEU A 199 20.22 13.07 21.98
CA LEU A 199 21.10 14.23 22.01
C LEU A 199 22.19 14.05 23.07
N PHE A 200 23.43 14.33 22.67
CA PHE A 200 24.61 14.29 23.54
C PHE A 200 25.19 15.69 23.72
N ASP A 201 26.09 15.86 24.69
CA ASP A 201 26.91 17.06 24.72
C ASP A 201 27.82 17.12 23.48
N LYS A 202 28.28 18.33 23.14
CA LYS A 202 29.11 18.59 21.96
C LYS A 202 30.34 17.68 21.90
N ALA A 203 31.09 17.54 22.98
CA ALA A 203 32.36 16.80 22.96
C ALA A 203 32.10 15.30 22.75
N THR A 204 31.08 14.75 23.40
CA THR A 204 30.67 13.35 23.22
C THR A 204 30.17 13.09 21.81
N ALA A 205 29.32 13.96 21.24
CA ALA A 205 28.84 13.81 19.88
C ALA A 205 29.98 13.85 18.85
N GLN A 206 30.97 14.75 19.06
CA GLN A 206 32.17 14.81 18.23
C GLN A 206 32.99 13.54 18.32
N GLN A 207 33.16 12.95 19.51
CA GLN A 207 33.86 11.67 19.67
C GLN A 207 33.12 10.48 19.04
N LEU A 208 31.78 10.52 19.03
CA LEU A 208 30.96 9.40 18.53
C LEU A 208 30.76 9.44 17.02
N PHE A 209 30.67 10.62 16.40
CA PHE A 209 30.25 10.78 15.00
C PHE A 209 31.28 11.49 14.13
N ALA A 210 32.29 12.10 14.74
CA ALA A 210 33.35 12.84 14.07
C ALA A 210 34.71 12.55 14.71
N SER A 211 35.65 13.48 14.56
CA SER A 211 36.89 13.54 15.35
C SER A 211 36.77 14.63 16.42
N PRO A 212 37.58 14.62 17.50
CA PRO A 212 37.62 15.73 18.45
C PRO A 212 37.88 17.08 17.76
N GLY A 213 37.03 18.08 17.99
CA GLY A 213 37.08 19.38 17.27
C GLY A 213 36.48 19.37 15.85
N GLN A 214 36.07 18.17 15.40
CA GLN A 214 35.40 17.77 14.17
C GLN A 214 33.92 18.13 14.04
N TYR A 215 33.40 18.31 12.83
CA TYR A 215 31.96 18.30 12.54
C TYR A 215 31.62 17.45 11.31
N THR A 216 30.41 16.89 11.30
CA THR A 216 29.89 16.08 10.19
C THR A 216 29.29 16.97 9.09
N SER A 217 28.74 18.11 9.48
CA SER A 217 28.21 19.13 8.58
C SER A 217 28.22 20.51 9.24
N ILE A 218 28.12 21.56 8.44
CA ILE A 218 27.87 22.92 8.92
C ILE A 218 26.66 23.47 8.16
N ASP A 219 25.59 23.73 8.90
CA ASP A 219 24.35 24.30 8.36
C ASP A 219 24.44 25.83 8.41
N VAL A 220 24.33 26.48 7.25
CA VAL A 220 24.46 27.93 7.10
C VAL A 220 23.09 28.53 6.82
N SER A 221 22.63 29.41 7.69
CA SER A 221 21.41 30.21 7.48
C SER A 221 21.76 31.53 6.79
N ALA A 222 20.95 31.94 5.81
CA ALA A 222 21.13 33.20 5.09
C ALA A 222 20.45 34.38 5.80
N THR A 223 20.98 35.59 5.62
CA THR A 223 20.25 36.81 5.98
C THR A 223 19.00 36.98 5.09
N PRO A 224 17.91 37.57 5.61
CA PRO A 224 16.71 37.80 4.81
C PRO A 224 17.01 38.54 3.50
N GLY A 225 16.53 38.00 2.38
CA GLY A 225 16.74 38.58 1.04
C GLY A 225 17.99 38.09 0.29
N THR A 226 18.83 37.27 0.90
CA THR A 226 20.01 36.68 0.23
C THR A 226 19.61 35.45 -0.59
N ASP A 227 20.01 35.41 -1.87
CA ASP A 227 19.82 34.24 -2.73
C ASP A 227 20.69 33.04 -2.31
N GLN A 228 20.11 31.84 -2.26
CA GLN A 228 20.80 30.63 -1.79
C GLN A 228 21.89 30.16 -2.74
N PHE A 229 21.71 30.31 -4.06
CA PHE A 229 22.71 29.89 -5.03
C PHE A 229 23.93 30.81 -5.00
N ALA A 230 23.69 32.13 -4.95
CA ALA A 230 24.75 33.11 -4.78
C ALA A 230 25.49 32.94 -3.44
N LEU A 231 24.78 32.56 -2.37
CA LEU A 231 25.42 32.24 -1.08
C LEU A 231 26.23 30.95 -1.15
N ALA A 232 25.73 29.90 -1.81
CA ALA A 232 26.46 28.64 -1.98
C ALA A 232 27.75 28.84 -2.80
N GLU A 233 27.73 29.70 -3.81
CA GLU A 233 28.94 30.06 -4.57
C GLU A 233 29.96 30.80 -3.69
N ARG A 234 29.51 31.79 -2.91
CA ARG A 234 30.37 32.51 -1.95
C ARG A 234 30.94 31.60 -0.88
N VAL A 235 30.13 30.69 -0.35
CA VAL A 235 30.58 29.69 0.63
C VAL A 235 31.59 28.75 -0.02
N SER A 236 31.30 28.24 -1.22
CA SER A 236 32.20 27.34 -1.97
C SER A 236 33.58 27.96 -2.24
N ALA A 237 33.66 29.27 -2.45
CA ALA A 237 34.92 29.98 -2.66
C ALA A 237 35.83 30.01 -1.41
N VAL A 238 35.26 29.85 -0.20
CA VAL A 238 35.98 29.84 1.08
C VAL A 238 36.30 28.40 1.53
N LEU A 239 35.64 27.40 0.95
CA LEU A 239 35.84 25.99 1.27
C LEU A 239 37.14 25.44 0.66
N PRO A 240 37.79 24.48 1.33
CA PRO A 240 38.82 23.66 0.70
C PRO A 240 38.18 22.79 -0.40
N ALA A 241 38.34 23.21 -1.66
CA ALA A 241 37.64 22.63 -2.82
C ALA A 241 37.92 21.14 -3.05
N ASP A 242 39.02 20.63 -2.49
CA ASP A 242 39.45 19.24 -2.50
C ASP A 242 38.78 18.38 -1.41
N ARG A 243 38.32 18.97 -0.30
CA ARG A 243 37.86 18.24 0.90
C ARG A 243 36.44 18.56 1.36
N ALA A 244 35.84 19.67 0.92
CA ALA A 244 34.49 20.05 1.30
C ALA A 244 33.68 20.52 0.08
N GLU A 245 32.37 20.39 0.18
CA GLU A 245 31.43 20.92 -0.80
C GLU A 245 30.27 21.61 -0.10
N ALA A 246 29.67 22.57 -0.79
CA ALA A 246 28.50 23.31 -0.34
C ALA A 246 27.33 23.00 -1.28
N VAL A 247 26.24 22.52 -0.71
CA VAL A 247 25.00 22.24 -1.42
C VAL A 247 23.91 23.13 -0.86
N THR A 248 23.07 23.72 -1.72
CA THR A 248 21.95 24.54 -1.24
C THR A 248 20.91 23.68 -0.51
N GLY A 249 20.24 24.24 0.49
CA GLY A 249 19.15 23.55 1.18
C GLY A 249 18.02 23.15 0.22
N SER A 250 17.76 23.96 -0.81
CA SER A 250 16.80 23.66 -1.87
C SER A 250 17.19 22.44 -2.74
N ALA A 251 18.48 22.26 -3.03
CA ALA A 251 18.96 21.09 -3.78
C ALA A 251 18.84 19.80 -2.94
N GLN A 252 19.23 19.84 -1.67
CA GLN A 252 19.05 18.73 -0.74
C GLN A 252 17.57 18.37 -0.55
N ALA A 253 16.70 19.36 -0.36
CA ALA A 253 15.26 19.15 -0.27
C ALA A 253 14.69 18.50 -1.54
N THR A 254 15.18 18.89 -2.73
CA THR A 254 14.74 18.32 -4.02
C THR A 254 15.21 16.88 -4.20
N GLN A 255 16.46 16.57 -3.84
CA GLN A 255 16.99 15.21 -3.89
C GLN A 255 16.23 14.28 -2.92
N GLN A 256 15.99 14.73 -1.69
CA GLN A 256 15.22 14.00 -0.69
C GLN A 256 13.75 13.83 -1.13
N ALA A 257 13.13 14.86 -1.72
CA ALA A 257 11.79 14.77 -2.28
C ALA A 257 11.72 13.76 -3.43
N THR A 258 12.74 13.67 -4.30
CA THR A 258 12.80 12.70 -5.40
C THR A 258 12.89 11.26 -4.89
N TYR A 259 13.69 11.03 -3.84
CA TYR A 259 13.77 9.73 -3.17
C TYR A 259 12.43 9.34 -2.53
N THR A 260 11.82 10.28 -1.80
CA THR A 260 10.54 10.08 -1.13
C THR A 260 9.39 9.87 -2.12
N ASP A 261 9.39 10.60 -3.24
CA ASP A 261 8.45 10.40 -4.34
C ASP A 261 8.60 8.99 -4.92
N THR A 262 9.83 8.50 -5.08
CA THR A 262 10.07 7.15 -5.61
C THR A 262 9.53 6.07 -4.68
N LEU A 263 9.70 6.21 -3.36
CA LEU A 263 9.13 5.29 -2.36
C LEU A 263 7.61 5.38 -2.26
N THR A 264 7.03 6.57 -2.42
CA THR A 264 5.58 6.79 -2.28
C THR A 264 4.79 6.63 -3.59
N ARG A 265 5.46 6.42 -4.73
CA ARG A 265 4.83 6.19 -6.04
C ARG A 265 3.77 5.08 -6.01
N GLY A 266 4.03 4.00 -5.28
CA GLY A 266 3.08 2.89 -5.10
C GLY A 266 1.78 3.36 -4.43
N TYR A 267 1.90 4.09 -3.31
CA TYR A 267 0.79 4.69 -2.56
C TYR A 267 -0.01 5.72 -3.37
N GLN A 268 0.60 6.37 -4.36
CA GLN A 268 -0.08 7.33 -5.24
C GLN A 268 -0.80 6.63 -6.42
N LYS A 269 -0.14 5.67 -7.07
CA LYS A 269 -0.66 5.05 -8.31
C LYS A 269 -1.71 3.98 -8.06
N MET A 270 -1.54 3.11 -7.05
CA MET A 270 -2.45 1.97 -6.83
C MET A 270 -3.89 2.38 -6.50
N PRO A 271 -4.16 3.38 -5.64
CA PRO A 271 -5.53 3.79 -5.34
C PRO A 271 -6.30 4.30 -6.57
N MET A 272 -5.62 4.78 -7.63
CA MET A 272 -6.27 5.20 -8.88
C MET A 272 -6.96 4.04 -9.61
N VAL A 273 -6.44 2.81 -9.48
CA VAL A 273 -7.08 1.61 -10.07
C VAL A 273 -8.46 1.42 -9.44
N PHE A 274 -8.52 1.52 -8.11
CA PHE A 274 -9.79 1.42 -7.40
C PHE A 274 -10.68 2.62 -7.67
N ALA A 275 -10.14 3.83 -7.78
CA ALA A 275 -10.91 5.01 -8.19
C ALA A 275 -11.60 4.78 -9.54
N GLY A 276 -10.88 4.19 -10.52
CA GLY A 276 -11.44 3.77 -11.80
C GLY A 276 -12.53 2.71 -11.67
N VAL A 277 -12.34 1.69 -10.84
CA VAL A 277 -13.36 0.67 -10.55
C VAL A 277 -14.60 1.30 -9.92
N SER A 278 -14.44 2.11 -8.88
CA SER A 278 -15.55 2.74 -8.17
C SER A 278 -16.33 3.66 -9.09
N LEU A 279 -15.62 4.41 -9.94
CA LEU A 279 -16.23 5.18 -11.01
C LEU A 279 -17.01 4.29 -11.96
N PHE A 280 -16.47 3.16 -12.38
CA PHE A 280 -17.17 2.23 -13.26
C PHE A 280 -18.44 1.67 -12.61
N ILE A 281 -18.38 1.22 -11.35
CA ILE A 281 -19.53 0.74 -10.57
C ILE A 281 -20.57 1.86 -10.43
N GLY A 282 -20.14 3.06 -10.03
CA GLY A 282 -20.99 4.24 -9.88
C GLY A 282 -21.68 4.62 -11.19
N SER A 283 -20.92 4.71 -12.29
CA SER A 283 -21.42 4.96 -13.65
C SER A 283 -22.52 3.97 -14.02
N PHE A 284 -22.28 2.69 -13.76
CA PHE A 284 -23.24 1.63 -14.06
C PHE A 284 -24.53 1.78 -13.24
N LEU A 285 -24.42 2.09 -11.94
CA LEU A 285 -25.58 2.38 -11.09
C LEU A 285 -26.37 3.60 -11.59
N ILE A 286 -25.67 4.64 -12.05
CA ILE A 286 -26.28 5.84 -12.61
C ILE A 286 -27.02 5.52 -13.91
N VAL A 287 -26.39 4.82 -14.86
CA VAL A 287 -27.03 4.38 -16.11
C VAL A 287 -28.30 3.60 -15.81
N ASN A 288 -28.22 2.63 -14.89
CA ASN A 288 -29.37 1.82 -14.50
C ASN A 288 -30.50 2.70 -13.94
N THR A 289 -30.15 3.63 -13.06
CA THR A 289 -31.12 4.53 -12.41
C THR A 289 -31.77 5.48 -13.41
N PHE A 290 -31.02 6.11 -14.31
CA PHE A 290 -31.58 6.99 -15.35
C PHE A 290 -32.41 6.22 -16.37
N THR A 291 -32.01 5.00 -16.74
CA THR A 291 -32.81 4.13 -17.62
C THR A 291 -34.20 3.91 -17.03
N MET A 292 -34.26 3.62 -15.73
CA MET A 292 -35.53 3.43 -15.03
C MET A 292 -36.31 4.74 -14.83
N LEU A 293 -35.65 5.83 -14.46
CA LEU A 293 -36.29 7.15 -14.30
C LEU A 293 -36.98 7.59 -15.59
N VAL A 294 -36.28 7.45 -16.70
CA VAL A 294 -36.76 7.81 -18.02
C VAL A 294 -37.87 6.85 -18.47
N ALA A 295 -37.74 5.55 -18.22
CA ALA A 295 -38.78 4.57 -18.55
C ALA A 295 -40.13 4.94 -17.90
N ARG A 296 -40.15 5.29 -16.61
CA ARG A 296 -41.39 5.69 -15.92
C ARG A 296 -42.02 6.98 -16.44
N ARG A 297 -41.22 7.88 -17.02
CA ARG A 297 -41.69 9.16 -17.60
C ARG A 297 -41.98 9.04 -19.09
N THR A 298 -42.00 7.84 -19.66
CA THR A 298 -42.19 7.67 -21.11
C THR A 298 -43.53 8.24 -21.57
N ARG A 299 -44.60 8.12 -20.78
CA ARG A 299 -45.91 8.72 -21.05
C ARG A 299 -45.88 10.25 -21.02
N GLU A 300 -45.23 10.84 -20.02
CA GLU A 300 -45.04 12.30 -19.92
C GLU A 300 -44.22 12.85 -21.11
N ILE A 301 -43.14 12.15 -21.47
CA ILE A 301 -42.31 12.46 -22.64
C ILE A 301 -43.13 12.33 -23.93
N GLY A 302 -43.97 11.30 -24.03
CA GLY A 302 -44.91 11.11 -25.14
C GLY A 302 -45.89 12.27 -25.28
N LEU A 303 -46.48 12.73 -24.17
CA LEU A 303 -47.40 13.88 -24.13
C LEU A 303 -46.69 15.18 -24.53
N LEU A 304 -45.50 15.45 -23.98
CA LEU A 304 -44.69 16.62 -24.34
C LEU A 304 -44.35 16.62 -25.84
N ARG A 305 -44.10 15.44 -26.42
CA ARG A 305 -43.86 15.29 -27.85
C ARG A 305 -45.13 15.42 -28.69
N ALA A 306 -46.29 15.02 -28.17
CA ALA A 306 -47.58 15.21 -28.83
C ALA A 306 -47.97 16.70 -28.91
N ILE A 307 -47.57 17.51 -27.92
CA ILE A 307 -47.77 18.97 -27.89
C ILE A 307 -46.68 19.71 -28.72
N GLY A 308 -45.81 18.99 -29.44
CA GLY A 308 -44.85 19.55 -30.40
C GLY A 308 -43.41 19.66 -29.93
N SER A 309 -43.03 19.13 -28.75
CA SER A 309 -41.63 19.16 -28.32
C SER A 309 -40.74 18.27 -29.19
N SER A 310 -39.60 18.81 -29.64
CA SER A 310 -38.66 18.07 -30.48
C SER A 310 -37.82 17.06 -29.68
N ARG A 311 -37.30 16.02 -30.35
CA ARG A 311 -36.42 15.02 -29.72
C ARG A 311 -35.21 15.66 -29.04
N ARG A 312 -34.65 16.72 -29.63
CA ARG A 312 -33.51 17.47 -29.07
C ARG A 312 -33.88 18.22 -27.80
N GLN A 313 -35.10 18.78 -27.71
CA GLN A 313 -35.58 19.48 -26.51
C GLN A 313 -35.77 18.50 -25.34
N VAL A 314 -36.37 17.33 -25.59
CA VAL A 314 -36.53 16.29 -24.57
C VAL A 314 -35.18 15.80 -24.04
N VAL A 315 -34.24 15.45 -24.95
CA VAL A 315 -32.90 15.01 -24.55
C VAL A 315 -32.18 16.11 -23.77
N ARG A 316 -32.19 17.37 -24.24
CA ARG A 316 -31.58 18.49 -23.50
C ARG A 316 -32.21 18.69 -22.12
N SER A 317 -33.52 18.52 -21.98
CA SER A 317 -34.18 18.65 -20.67
C SER A 317 -33.71 17.58 -19.68
N LEU A 318 -33.59 16.32 -20.12
CA LEU A 318 -33.10 15.22 -19.29
C LEU A 318 -31.60 15.36 -18.96
N LEU A 319 -30.80 15.85 -19.91
CA LEU A 319 -29.39 16.14 -19.67
C LEU A 319 -29.22 17.29 -18.66
N TRP A 320 -30.07 18.31 -18.69
CA TRP A 320 -30.04 19.37 -17.66
C TRP A 320 -30.42 18.85 -16.27
N GLU A 321 -31.36 17.92 -16.17
CA GLU A 321 -31.65 17.22 -14.91
C GLU A 321 -30.42 16.44 -14.41
N ALA A 322 -29.73 15.73 -15.32
CA ALA A 322 -28.49 15.03 -15.01
C ALA A 322 -27.36 15.98 -14.59
N VAL A 323 -27.22 17.16 -15.21
CA VAL A 323 -26.24 18.18 -14.81
C VAL A 323 -26.52 18.69 -13.39
N LEU A 324 -27.77 19.02 -13.07
CA LEU A 324 -28.14 19.52 -11.74
C LEU A 324 -27.90 18.47 -10.65
N ILE A 325 -28.27 17.21 -10.92
CA ILE A 325 -28.01 16.09 -10.01
C ILE A 325 -26.51 15.86 -9.85
N GLY A 326 -25.77 15.87 -10.97
CA GLY A 326 -24.32 15.72 -11.00
C GLY A 326 -23.60 16.80 -10.20
N LEU A 327 -23.99 18.08 -10.33
CA LEU A 327 -23.40 19.18 -9.57
C LEU A 327 -23.65 19.05 -8.06
N ALA A 328 -24.89 18.76 -7.67
CA ALA A 328 -25.24 18.58 -6.26
C ALA A 328 -24.50 17.37 -5.64
N ALA A 329 -24.43 16.26 -6.38
CA ALA A 329 -23.72 15.08 -5.95
C ALA A 329 -22.19 15.25 -5.96
N SER A 330 -21.64 16.02 -6.91
CA SER A 330 -20.22 16.37 -6.94
C SER A 330 -19.83 17.20 -5.72
N ALA A 331 -20.64 18.20 -5.36
CA ALA A 331 -20.38 19.03 -4.19
C ALA A 331 -20.46 18.22 -2.88
N ALA A 332 -21.56 17.46 -2.69
CA ALA A 332 -21.72 16.60 -1.51
C ALA A 332 -20.66 15.50 -1.45
N GLY A 333 -20.35 14.90 -2.60
CA GLY A 333 -19.33 13.85 -2.73
C GLY A 333 -17.94 14.38 -2.42
N PHE A 334 -17.58 15.55 -2.96
CA PHE A 334 -16.30 16.19 -2.65
C PHE A 334 -16.14 16.44 -1.15
N LEU A 335 -17.15 17.03 -0.50
CA LEU A 335 -17.13 17.26 0.96
C LEU A 335 -17.01 15.95 1.75
N LEU A 336 -17.75 14.91 1.36
CA LEU A 336 -17.65 13.60 1.99
C LEU A 336 -16.26 12.98 1.75
N GLY A 337 -15.69 13.15 0.57
CA GLY A 337 -14.35 12.69 0.21
C GLY A 337 -13.26 13.37 1.04
N LEU A 338 -13.39 14.68 1.31
CA LEU A 338 -12.52 15.40 2.23
C LEU A 338 -12.59 14.82 3.65
N GLY A 339 -13.81 14.53 4.14
CA GLY A 339 -14.00 13.90 5.45
C GLY A 339 -13.43 12.49 5.54
N ILE A 340 -13.52 11.71 4.47
CA ILE A 340 -12.86 10.39 4.39
C ILE A 340 -11.35 10.57 4.40
N ALA A 341 -10.80 11.48 3.58
CA ALA A 341 -9.38 11.71 3.49
C ALA A 341 -8.75 12.22 4.81
N SER A 342 -9.51 12.94 5.64
CA SER A 342 -9.03 13.41 6.94
C SER A 342 -9.05 12.34 8.03
N VAL A 343 -9.99 11.39 7.99
CA VAL A 343 -10.15 10.36 9.04
C VAL A 343 -9.40 9.06 8.71
N LEU A 344 -9.20 8.78 7.42
CA LEU A 344 -8.56 7.54 6.97
C LEU A 344 -7.14 7.32 7.53
N PRO A 345 -6.25 8.33 7.63
CA PRO A 345 -4.95 8.14 8.28
C PRO A 345 -5.07 7.69 9.73
N ASP A 346 -6.03 8.22 10.50
CA ASP A 346 -6.20 7.89 11.91
C ASP A 346 -6.78 6.48 12.12
N LEU A 347 -7.65 6.04 11.22
CA LEU A 347 -8.20 4.67 11.24
C LEU A 347 -7.16 3.62 10.83
N LEU A 348 -6.18 3.99 10.01
CA LEU A 348 -5.13 3.11 9.53
C LEU A 348 -3.84 3.18 10.36
N SER A 349 -3.67 4.23 11.17
CA SER A 349 -2.50 4.37 12.04
C SER A 349 -2.56 3.38 13.19
N THR A 350 -1.47 2.67 13.42
CA THR A 350 -1.29 1.82 14.60
C THR A 350 -0.30 2.48 15.57
N PRO A 351 -0.25 2.07 16.85
CA PRO A 351 0.74 2.60 17.81
C PRO A 351 2.20 2.39 17.38
N GLN A 352 2.46 1.47 16.45
CA GLN A 352 3.79 1.14 15.93
C GLN A 352 4.07 1.84 14.58
N ASP A 353 3.02 2.08 13.77
CA ASP A 353 3.11 2.75 12.48
C ASP A 353 2.09 3.89 12.33
N THR A 354 2.55 5.10 12.63
CA THR A 354 1.82 6.35 12.38
C THR A 354 2.11 6.83 10.96
N LEU A 355 1.08 7.00 10.15
CA LEU A 355 1.19 7.74 8.89
C LEU A 355 1.51 9.21 9.20
N PRO A 356 2.35 9.91 8.40
CA PRO A 356 2.65 11.32 8.65
C PRO A 356 1.37 12.17 8.59
N HIS A 357 1.07 12.88 9.68
CA HIS A 357 0.00 13.87 9.72
C HIS A 357 0.45 15.14 8.98
N GLY A 358 -0.26 15.50 7.92
CA GLY A 358 -0.06 16.75 7.18
C GLY A 358 -1.38 17.51 6.98
N PRO A 359 -1.31 18.81 6.67
CA PRO A 359 -2.50 19.55 6.30
C PRO A 359 -3.15 18.93 5.07
N LEU A 360 -4.48 18.90 5.05
CA LEU A 360 -5.24 18.39 3.90
C LEU A 360 -4.93 19.28 2.68
N VAL A 361 -4.28 18.72 1.67
CA VAL A 361 -3.94 19.44 0.44
C VAL A 361 -5.07 19.27 -0.55
N ILE A 362 -5.77 20.36 -0.81
CA ILE A 362 -6.82 20.43 -1.81
C ILE A 362 -6.22 21.00 -3.09
N GLY A 363 -5.68 20.12 -3.93
CA GLY A 363 -5.22 20.49 -5.25
C GLY A 363 -6.36 20.84 -6.22
N PRO A 364 -6.05 21.50 -7.36
CA PRO A 364 -7.03 21.72 -8.43
C PRO A 364 -7.49 20.41 -9.07
N LEU A 365 -6.64 19.37 -9.08
CA LEU A 365 -6.94 18.09 -9.71
C LEU A 365 -8.09 17.33 -9.01
N PRO A 366 -8.15 17.17 -7.67
CA PRO A 366 -9.31 16.60 -7.00
C PRO A 366 -10.62 17.34 -7.25
N VAL A 367 -10.60 18.67 -7.36
CA VAL A 367 -11.79 19.50 -7.63
C VAL A 367 -12.27 19.29 -9.07
N VAL A 368 -11.35 19.35 -10.04
CA VAL A 368 -11.65 19.08 -11.45
C VAL A 368 -12.10 17.64 -11.63
N ALA A 369 -11.49 16.68 -10.92
CA ALA A 369 -11.93 15.30 -10.88
C ALA A 369 -13.35 15.20 -10.29
N ALA A 370 -13.68 15.90 -9.20
CA ALA A 370 -15.02 15.89 -8.61
C ALA A 370 -16.11 16.32 -9.60
N LEU A 371 -15.85 17.40 -10.32
CA LEU A 371 -16.76 17.96 -11.31
C LEU A 371 -16.79 17.12 -12.59
N GLY A 372 -15.62 16.77 -13.13
CA GLY A 372 -15.49 15.98 -14.35
C GLY A 372 -16.07 14.58 -14.19
N VAL A 373 -15.80 13.94 -13.05
CA VAL A 373 -16.36 12.64 -12.70
C VAL A 373 -17.84 12.78 -12.38
N GLY A 374 -18.24 13.57 -11.39
CA GLY A 374 -19.63 13.59 -10.94
C GLY A 374 -20.60 14.19 -11.97
N VAL A 375 -20.25 15.26 -12.68
CA VAL A 375 -21.11 15.83 -13.74
C VAL A 375 -20.93 15.06 -15.04
N GLY A 376 -19.69 14.87 -15.49
CA GLY A 376 -19.39 14.26 -16.80
C GLY A 376 -19.93 12.84 -16.90
N VAL A 377 -19.65 11.99 -15.90
CA VAL A 377 -20.16 10.61 -15.90
C VAL A 377 -21.66 10.57 -15.77
N THR A 378 -22.27 11.43 -14.94
CA THR A 378 -23.73 11.45 -14.79
C THR A 378 -24.43 11.84 -16.09
N VAL A 379 -23.88 12.82 -16.82
CA VAL A 379 -24.40 13.25 -18.12
C VAL A 379 -24.21 12.16 -19.18
N LEU A 380 -23.02 11.55 -19.26
CA LEU A 380 -22.73 10.45 -20.19
C LEU A 380 -23.64 9.24 -19.92
N ALA A 381 -23.84 8.90 -18.64
CA ALA A 381 -24.71 7.82 -18.21
C ALA A 381 -26.18 8.08 -18.54
N ALA A 382 -26.65 9.33 -18.41
CA ALA A 382 -28.01 9.73 -18.76
C ALA A 382 -28.24 9.86 -20.28
N TRP A 383 -27.18 10.07 -21.08
CA TRP A 383 -27.28 10.35 -22.50
C TRP A 383 -27.91 9.21 -23.31
N LEU A 384 -27.42 7.98 -23.11
CA LEU A 384 -27.89 6.79 -23.84
C LEU A 384 -29.38 6.49 -23.57
N PRO A 385 -29.85 6.45 -22.31
CA PRO A 385 -31.27 6.30 -21.98
C PRO A 385 -32.14 7.44 -22.51
N SER A 386 -31.69 8.69 -22.37
CA SER A 386 -32.41 9.87 -22.84
C SER A 386 -32.64 9.84 -24.35
N ARG A 387 -31.62 9.44 -25.11
CA ARG A 387 -31.72 9.27 -26.57
C ARG A 387 -32.71 8.17 -26.97
N LYS A 388 -32.74 7.06 -26.25
CA LYS A 388 -33.69 5.96 -26.51
C LYS A 388 -35.12 6.40 -26.26
N ALA A 389 -35.38 7.05 -25.13
CA ALA A 389 -36.73 7.51 -24.81
C ALA A 389 -37.23 8.60 -25.75
N ALA A 390 -36.37 9.52 -26.16
CA ALA A 390 -36.72 10.53 -27.15
C ALA A 390 -37.02 9.95 -28.55
N LYS A 391 -36.72 8.66 -28.81
CA LYS A 391 -37.09 7.98 -30.06
C LYS A 391 -38.47 7.32 -30.00
N VAL A 392 -38.97 6.92 -28.82
CA VAL A 392 -40.28 6.26 -28.64
C VAL A 392 -41.40 7.11 -29.22
N ALA A 393 -42.22 6.60 -30.13
CA ALA A 393 -43.24 7.42 -30.79
C ALA A 393 -44.32 7.90 -29.79
N PRO A 394 -44.91 9.11 -29.95
CA PRO A 394 -45.96 9.59 -29.04
C PRO A 394 -47.13 8.62 -28.91
N ILE A 395 -47.53 7.99 -30.03
CA ILE A 395 -48.63 7.02 -30.06
C ILE A 395 -48.26 5.69 -29.38
N GLU A 396 -46.99 5.27 -29.47
CA GLU A 396 -46.48 4.11 -28.75
C GLU A 396 -46.43 4.40 -27.26
N ALA A 397 -45.94 5.56 -26.84
CA ALA A 397 -45.89 5.94 -25.43
C ALA A 397 -47.29 6.01 -24.77
N LEU A 398 -48.34 6.28 -25.55
CA LEU A 398 -49.73 6.29 -25.10
C LEU A 398 -50.40 4.90 -25.11
N ARG A 399 -49.96 3.99 -26.00
CA ARG A 399 -50.45 2.59 -26.08
C ARG A 399 -49.64 1.59 -25.26
N ALA A 400 -48.37 1.86 -24.98
CA ALA A 400 -47.41 0.94 -24.38
C ALA A 400 -47.52 0.82 -22.86
N ALA A 401 -48.67 1.17 -22.26
CA ALA A 401 -48.88 1.02 -20.83
C ALA A 401 -48.85 -0.46 -20.36
N ASP A 402 -49.04 -1.44 -21.26
CA ASP A 402 -49.24 -2.85 -20.87
C ASP A 402 -48.31 -3.89 -21.52
N GLN A 403 -47.38 -3.52 -22.41
CA GLN A 403 -46.50 -4.52 -23.05
C GLN A 403 -45.09 -4.49 -22.45
N PRO A 404 -44.70 -5.49 -21.61
CA PRO A 404 -43.31 -5.64 -21.21
C PRO A 404 -42.45 -5.85 -22.47
N PRO A 405 -41.27 -5.22 -22.56
CA PRO A 405 -40.40 -5.37 -23.72
C PRO A 405 -40.07 -6.85 -23.92
N THR A 406 -40.28 -7.34 -25.14
CA THR A 406 -39.96 -8.73 -25.51
C THR A 406 -38.48 -8.97 -25.28
N ALA A 407 -38.17 -9.80 -24.29
CA ALA A 407 -36.83 -10.16 -23.88
C ALA A 407 -36.20 -11.17 -24.87
N THR A 408 -36.03 -10.81 -26.14
CA THR A 408 -35.20 -11.62 -27.03
C THR A 408 -33.74 -11.49 -26.58
N ALA A 409 -33.13 -12.59 -26.13
CA ALA A 409 -31.69 -12.64 -25.88
C ALA A 409 -30.98 -12.22 -27.17
N SER A 410 -30.35 -11.04 -27.15
CA SER A 410 -29.69 -10.49 -28.33
C SER A 410 -28.48 -11.37 -28.60
N ARG A 411 -28.52 -12.18 -29.68
CA ARG A 411 -27.37 -12.98 -30.15
C ARG A 411 -26.12 -12.12 -30.26
N VAL A 412 -26.28 -10.85 -30.66
CA VAL A 412 -25.22 -9.84 -30.73
C VAL A 412 -24.54 -9.62 -29.37
N ARG A 413 -25.28 -9.55 -28.26
CA ARG A 413 -24.68 -9.43 -26.92
C ARG A 413 -23.95 -10.70 -26.51
N GLY A 414 -24.48 -11.87 -26.84
CA GLY A 414 -23.80 -13.14 -26.57
C GLY A 414 -22.47 -13.24 -27.31
N VAL A 415 -22.46 -12.90 -28.60
CA VAL A 415 -21.24 -12.87 -29.42
C VAL A 415 -20.26 -11.79 -28.92
N ALA A 416 -20.74 -10.58 -28.63
CA ALA A 416 -19.87 -9.52 -28.10
C ALA A 416 -19.28 -9.88 -26.73
N GLY A 417 -20.08 -10.48 -25.83
CA GLY A 417 -19.61 -10.96 -24.54
C GLY A 417 -18.57 -12.06 -24.68
N LEU A 418 -18.77 -13.01 -25.60
CA LEU A 418 -17.81 -14.07 -25.89
C LEU A 418 -16.50 -13.51 -26.46
N ILE A 419 -16.56 -12.59 -27.43
CA ILE A 419 -15.38 -11.93 -27.99
C ILE A 419 -14.59 -11.22 -26.89
N LEU A 420 -15.25 -10.44 -26.04
CA LEU A 420 -14.60 -9.74 -24.93
C LEU A 420 -13.99 -10.72 -23.91
N LEU A 421 -14.65 -11.85 -23.65
CA LEU A 421 -14.15 -12.88 -22.74
C LEU A 421 -12.91 -13.55 -23.31
N VAL A 422 -12.91 -13.87 -24.61
CA VAL A 422 -11.74 -14.43 -25.32
C VAL A 422 -10.60 -13.41 -25.38
N LEU A 423 -10.87 -12.13 -25.62
CA LEU A 423 -9.84 -11.09 -25.64
C LEU A 423 -9.25 -10.85 -24.25
N GLY A 424 -10.09 -10.66 -23.22
CA GLY A 424 -9.63 -10.43 -21.85
C GLY A 424 -8.92 -11.64 -21.26
N GLY A 425 -9.51 -12.84 -21.44
CA GLY A 425 -8.92 -14.10 -20.99
C GLY A 425 -7.67 -14.47 -21.78
N GLY A 426 -7.68 -14.31 -23.10
CA GLY A 426 -6.51 -14.53 -23.95
C GLY A 426 -5.36 -13.60 -23.62
N LEU A 427 -5.63 -12.34 -23.29
CA LEU A 427 -4.59 -11.41 -22.83
C LEU A 427 -3.99 -11.86 -21.49
N LEU A 428 -4.81 -12.29 -20.52
CA LEU A 428 -4.31 -12.83 -19.24
C LEU A 428 -3.54 -14.14 -19.42
N VAL A 429 -4.00 -15.04 -20.30
CA VAL A 429 -3.29 -16.28 -20.64
C VAL A 429 -1.97 -15.98 -21.36
N SER A 430 -1.91 -14.95 -22.21
CA SER A 430 -0.67 -14.58 -22.90
C SER A 430 0.44 -14.15 -21.92
N LEU A 431 0.06 -13.70 -20.71
CA LEU A 431 0.99 -13.28 -19.67
C LEU A 431 1.55 -14.44 -18.85
N THR A 432 1.03 -15.67 -18.99
CA THR A 432 1.53 -16.81 -18.21
C THR A 432 2.93 -17.26 -18.61
N GLY A 433 3.40 -16.86 -19.80
CA GLY A 433 4.77 -17.08 -20.28
C GLY A 433 5.71 -15.90 -20.05
N ALA A 434 5.25 -14.82 -19.42
CA ALA A 434 6.08 -13.65 -19.17
C ALA A 434 7.17 -13.97 -18.13
N LYS A 435 8.38 -13.49 -18.39
CA LYS A 435 9.55 -13.70 -17.52
C LYS A 435 9.67 -12.68 -16.40
N ASP A 436 8.94 -11.56 -16.49
CA ASP A 436 9.03 -10.44 -15.56
C ASP A 436 7.73 -9.65 -15.40
N ALA A 437 7.61 -8.94 -14.28
CA ALA A 437 6.51 -8.04 -13.98
C ALA A 437 6.79 -6.59 -14.48
N SER A 438 7.23 -6.45 -15.73
CA SER A 438 7.49 -5.12 -16.32
C SER A 438 6.24 -4.22 -16.33
N GLU A 439 6.44 -2.89 -16.36
CA GLU A 439 5.33 -1.92 -16.39
C GLU A 439 4.36 -2.17 -17.55
N GLY A 440 4.89 -2.65 -18.69
CA GLY A 440 4.08 -3.07 -19.84
C GLY A 440 3.20 -4.28 -19.54
N ASN A 441 3.77 -5.33 -18.94
CA ASN A 441 3.04 -6.55 -18.57
C ASN A 441 1.97 -6.26 -17.52
N LEU A 442 2.28 -5.43 -16.52
CA LEU A 442 1.34 -5.03 -15.49
C LEU A 442 0.18 -4.23 -16.07
N ARG A 443 0.46 -3.31 -17.00
CA ARG A 443 -0.58 -2.56 -17.74
C ARG A 443 -1.47 -3.48 -18.57
N ASN A 444 -0.89 -4.47 -19.25
CA ASN A 444 -1.66 -5.45 -20.02
C ASN A 444 -2.53 -6.33 -19.11
N ALA A 445 -2.02 -6.74 -17.93
CA ALA A 445 -2.78 -7.50 -16.95
C ALA A 445 -3.97 -6.69 -16.42
N MET A 446 -3.77 -5.41 -16.11
CA MET A 446 -4.84 -4.50 -15.70
C MET A 446 -5.90 -4.34 -16.80
N PHE A 447 -5.47 -4.16 -18.05
CA PHE A 447 -6.38 -4.05 -19.19
C PHE A 447 -7.15 -5.35 -19.43
N GLY A 448 -6.49 -6.51 -19.29
CA GLY A 448 -7.10 -7.84 -19.36
C GLY A 448 -8.14 -8.07 -18.28
N CYS A 449 -7.85 -7.69 -17.04
CA CYS A 449 -8.81 -7.74 -15.93
C CYS A 449 -10.02 -6.82 -16.18
N ALA A 450 -9.79 -5.60 -16.68
CA ALA A 450 -10.87 -4.67 -17.02
C ALA A 450 -11.77 -5.24 -18.13
N LEU A 451 -11.16 -5.77 -19.21
CA LEU A 451 -11.87 -6.47 -20.28
C LEU A 451 -12.68 -7.66 -19.76
N LEU A 452 -12.10 -8.46 -18.86
CA LEU A 452 -12.77 -9.60 -18.24
C LEU A 452 -14.02 -9.17 -17.45
N VAL A 453 -13.91 -8.10 -16.66
CA VAL A 453 -15.05 -7.54 -15.92
C VAL A 453 -16.15 -7.07 -16.88
N VAL A 454 -15.80 -6.36 -17.95
CA VAL A 454 -16.76 -5.93 -18.96
C VAL A 454 -17.40 -7.14 -19.65
N ALA A 455 -16.61 -8.16 -20.01
CA ALA A 455 -17.09 -9.40 -20.61
C ALA A 455 -18.10 -10.13 -19.71
N MET A 456 -17.80 -10.22 -18.40
CA MET A 456 -18.70 -10.80 -17.41
C MET A 456 -20.01 -10.02 -17.30
N ILE A 457 -19.99 -8.68 -17.32
CA ILE A 457 -21.21 -7.87 -17.26
C ILE A 457 -22.07 -8.07 -18.52
N VAL A 458 -21.45 -8.10 -19.70
CA VAL A 458 -22.16 -8.29 -20.98
C VAL A 458 -22.76 -9.69 -21.08
N SER A 459 -22.07 -10.71 -20.54
CA SER A 459 -22.52 -12.10 -20.52
C SER A 459 -23.42 -12.45 -19.33
N ALA A 460 -23.49 -11.62 -18.29
CA ALA A 460 -24.26 -11.88 -17.07
C ALA A 460 -25.73 -12.26 -17.32
N PRO A 461 -26.51 -11.65 -18.23
CA PRO A 461 -27.89 -12.07 -18.48
C PRO A 461 -28.02 -13.51 -19.00
N LEU A 462 -27.00 -14.02 -19.72
CA LEU A 462 -26.95 -15.40 -20.21
C LEU A 462 -26.59 -16.38 -19.08
N LEU A 463 -25.67 -15.97 -18.21
CA LEU A 463 -25.20 -16.74 -17.05
C LEU A 463 -26.18 -16.72 -15.88
N ALA A 464 -27.09 -15.73 -15.81
CA ALA A 464 -28.06 -15.58 -14.74
C ALA A 464 -29.00 -16.78 -14.63
N VAL A 465 -29.48 -17.30 -15.76
CA VAL A 465 -30.45 -18.41 -15.77
C VAL A 465 -29.92 -19.69 -15.10
N PRO A 466 -28.76 -20.25 -15.50
CA PRO A 466 -28.25 -21.47 -14.86
C PRO A 466 -27.92 -21.28 -13.38
N VAL A 467 -27.30 -20.15 -13.01
CA VAL A 467 -26.90 -19.90 -11.63
C VAL A 467 -28.11 -19.67 -10.72
N ILE A 468 -29.12 -18.93 -11.18
CA ILE A 468 -30.37 -18.72 -10.42
C ILE A 468 -31.16 -20.03 -10.28
N ARG A 469 -31.16 -20.91 -11.29
CA ARG A 469 -31.76 -22.23 -11.15
C ARG A 469 -31.04 -23.09 -10.10
N LEU A 470 -29.71 -22.99 -10.04
CA LEU A 470 -28.92 -23.69 -9.04
C LEU A 470 -29.18 -23.16 -7.62
N SER A 471 -29.18 -21.85 -7.43
CA SER A 471 -29.55 -21.24 -6.14
C SER A 471 -31.02 -21.51 -5.78
N GLY A 472 -31.88 -21.62 -6.79
CA GLY A 472 -33.28 -22.02 -6.69
C GLY A 472 -33.51 -23.36 -6.02
N ARG A 473 -32.57 -24.32 -6.15
CA ARG A 473 -32.63 -25.60 -5.44
C ARG A 473 -32.44 -25.43 -3.93
N LEU A 474 -31.60 -24.48 -3.52
CA LEU A 474 -31.36 -24.16 -2.12
C LEU A 474 -32.52 -23.35 -1.52
N THR A 475 -32.99 -22.33 -2.24
CA THR A 475 -34.14 -21.52 -1.79
C THR A 475 -35.46 -22.30 -1.84
N GLY A 476 -35.59 -23.31 -2.70
CA GLY A 476 -36.74 -24.21 -2.76
C GLY A 476 -37.02 -24.97 -1.45
N ARG A 477 -36.01 -25.15 -0.58
CA ARG A 477 -36.19 -25.70 0.78
C ARG A 477 -37.08 -24.83 1.68
N PHE A 478 -37.31 -23.57 1.29
CA PHE A 478 -38.16 -22.61 2.00
C PHE A 478 -39.63 -22.68 1.51
N GLY A 479 -40.01 -23.76 0.83
CA GLY A 479 -41.37 -24.00 0.34
C GLY A 479 -41.76 -23.12 -0.84
N ILE A 480 -43.05 -22.83 -0.97
CA ILE A 480 -43.64 -22.08 -2.09
C ILE A 480 -43.01 -20.68 -2.23
N THR A 481 -42.69 -20.02 -1.10
CA THR A 481 -42.07 -18.68 -1.11
C THR A 481 -40.70 -18.65 -1.79
N GLY A 482 -39.91 -19.72 -1.65
CA GLY A 482 -38.60 -19.85 -2.30
C GLY A 482 -38.70 -20.17 -3.80
N ARG A 483 -39.70 -20.97 -4.18
CA ARG A 483 -39.99 -21.25 -5.59
C ARG A 483 -40.45 -19.99 -6.32
N LEU A 484 -41.38 -19.23 -5.73
CA LEU A 484 -41.84 -17.93 -6.24
C LEU A 484 -40.70 -16.92 -6.38
N ALA A 485 -39.80 -16.85 -5.38
CA ALA A 485 -38.63 -15.98 -5.46
C ALA A 485 -37.71 -16.33 -6.64
N THR A 486 -37.51 -17.62 -6.92
CA THR A 486 -36.67 -18.11 -8.03
C THR A 486 -37.32 -17.81 -9.37
N GLU A 487 -38.62 -18.07 -9.52
CA GLU A 487 -39.38 -17.77 -10.74
C GLU A 487 -39.40 -16.26 -11.03
N ASN A 488 -39.53 -15.44 -9.99
CA ASN A 488 -39.46 -13.97 -10.10
C ASN A 488 -38.10 -13.46 -10.57
N ALA A 489 -37.01 -14.07 -10.11
CA ALA A 489 -35.65 -13.73 -10.53
C ALA A 489 -35.35 -14.16 -11.98
N LEU A 490 -35.97 -15.25 -12.45
CA LEU A 490 -35.83 -15.75 -13.82
C LEU A 490 -36.71 -15.02 -14.85
N ARG A 491 -37.74 -14.30 -14.41
CA ARG A 491 -38.68 -13.58 -15.29
C ARG A 491 -38.04 -12.45 -16.08
N ASP A 492 -37.01 -11.80 -15.54
CA ASP A 492 -36.19 -10.82 -16.27
C ASP A 492 -34.70 -10.97 -15.94
N PRO A 493 -33.99 -11.87 -16.66
CA PRO A 493 -32.56 -12.11 -16.43
C PRO A 493 -31.68 -10.89 -16.67
N ARG A 494 -32.11 -9.91 -17.48
CA ARG A 494 -31.34 -8.69 -17.73
C ARG A 494 -31.37 -7.78 -16.51
N ARG A 495 -32.54 -7.61 -15.91
CA ARG A 495 -32.69 -6.85 -14.67
C ARG A 495 -31.94 -7.52 -13.53
N THR A 496 -32.06 -8.84 -13.40
CA THR A 496 -31.34 -9.61 -12.38
C THR A 496 -29.82 -9.55 -12.55
N ALA A 497 -29.33 -9.60 -13.79
CA ALA A 497 -27.92 -9.42 -14.08
C ALA A 497 -27.43 -8.00 -13.75
N ALA A 498 -28.21 -6.98 -14.09
CA ALA A 498 -27.87 -5.60 -13.74
C ALA A 498 -27.82 -5.39 -12.23
N THR A 499 -28.73 -6.01 -11.46
CA THR A 499 -28.67 -5.95 -9.99
C THR A 499 -27.43 -6.61 -9.41
N ALA A 500 -27.02 -7.74 -9.98
CA ALA A 500 -25.88 -8.51 -9.49
C ALA A 500 -24.53 -7.95 -9.93
N ALA A 501 -24.47 -7.18 -11.03
CA ALA A 501 -23.22 -6.70 -11.62
C ALA A 501 -22.35 -5.91 -10.65
N ALA A 502 -22.92 -5.01 -9.84
CA ALA A 502 -22.15 -4.22 -8.87
C ALA A 502 -21.50 -5.11 -7.79
N LEU A 503 -22.27 -6.09 -7.28
CA LEU A 503 -21.76 -7.07 -6.30
C LEU A 503 -20.73 -7.99 -6.94
N MET A 504 -20.93 -8.38 -8.19
CA MET A 504 -20.01 -9.23 -8.97
C MET A 504 -18.65 -8.56 -9.14
N VAL A 505 -18.61 -7.27 -9.49
CA VAL A 505 -17.34 -6.53 -9.62
C VAL A 505 -16.66 -6.37 -8.26
N SER A 506 -17.43 -6.01 -7.22
CA SER A 506 -16.88 -5.86 -5.87
C SER A 506 -16.29 -7.18 -5.35
N THR A 507 -17.04 -8.28 -5.45
CA THR A 507 -16.58 -9.62 -5.02
C THR A 507 -15.42 -10.13 -5.86
N ALA A 508 -15.37 -9.86 -7.16
CA ALA A 508 -14.21 -10.21 -8.00
C ALA A 508 -12.92 -9.53 -7.53
N LEU A 509 -12.99 -8.25 -7.19
CA LEU A 509 -11.82 -7.51 -6.74
C LEU A 509 -11.39 -7.91 -5.33
N VAL A 510 -12.34 -8.09 -4.40
CA VAL A 510 -12.02 -8.56 -3.04
C VAL A 510 -11.41 -9.95 -3.08
N ALA A 511 -12.01 -10.88 -3.84
CA ALA A 511 -11.50 -12.24 -3.96
C ALA A 511 -10.16 -12.29 -4.70
N GLY A 512 -10.03 -11.55 -5.80
CA GLY A 512 -8.79 -11.49 -6.58
C GLY A 512 -7.63 -10.93 -5.76
N LEU A 513 -7.87 -9.81 -5.05
CA LEU A 513 -6.86 -9.24 -4.16
C LEU A 513 -6.53 -10.17 -2.99
N ALA A 514 -7.53 -10.81 -2.39
CA ALA A 514 -7.30 -11.76 -1.30
C ALA A 514 -6.45 -12.96 -1.75
N VAL A 515 -6.69 -13.49 -2.95
CA VAL A 515 -5.90 -14.58 -3.52
C VAL A 515 -4.48 -14.13 -3.82
N ILE A 516 -4.30 -12.96 -4.45
CA ILE A 516 -2.96 -12.41 -4.73
C ILE A 516 -2.22 -12.15 -3.42
N GLY A 517 -2.84 -11.47 -2.45
CA GLY A 517 -2.23 -11.15 -1.16
C GLY A 517 -1.85 -12.41 -0.39
N ASN A 518 -2.72 -13.41 -0.33
CA ASN A 518 -2.42 -14.69 0.33
C ASN A 518 -1.35 -15.50 -0.42
N SER A 519 -1.38 -15.52 -1.75
CA SER A 519 -0.39 -16.26 -2.55
C SER A 519 0.98 -15.61 -2.46
N THR A 520 1.06 -14.29 -2.58
CA THR A 520 2.30 -13.53 -2.42
C THR A 520 2.80 -13.60 -0.99
N GLY A 521 1.92 -13.50 0.02
CA GLY A 521 2.28 -13.71 1.42
C GLY A 521 2.92 -15.08 1.63
N GLN A 522 2.27 -16.17 1.21
CA GLN A 522 2.84 -17.51 1.31
C GLN A 522 4.12 -17.69 0.47
N ALA A 523 4.23 -17.03 -0.68
CA ALA A 523 5.44 -17.05 -1.49
C ALA A 523 6.59 -16.36 -0.76
N LEU A 524 6.35 -15.20 -0.17
CA LEU A 524 7.32 -14.49 0.67
C LEU A 524 7.66 -15.29 1.92
N ASP A 525 6.69 -15.92 2.58
CA ASP A 525 6.92 -16.79 3.73
C ASP A 525 7.83 -17.95 3.35
N ARG A 526 7.54 -18.62 2.24
CA ARG A 526 8.35 -19.72 1.72
C ARG A 526 9.73 -19.24 1.29
N GLN A 527 9.82 -18.07 0.66
CA GLN A 527 11.09 -17.51 0.18
C GLN A 527 11.97 -17.05 1.35
N ALA A 528 11.43 -16.33 2.32
CA ALA A 528 12.13 -15.91 3.53
C ALA A 528 12.55 -17.10 4.41
N ALA A 529 11.74 -18.16 4.44
CA ALA A 529 12.05 -19.40 5.13
C ALA A 529 12.89 -20.38 4.28
N ALA A 530 13.01 -20.16 2.97
CA ALA A 530 13.80 -20.98 2.05
C ALA A 530 15.28 -20.68 2.25
N GLY A 531 16.08 -21.73 2.29
CA GLY A 531 17.51 -21.57 2.48
C GLY A 531 17.96 -21.26 3.90
N LEU A 532 17.05 -20.95 4.84
CA LEU A 532 17.38 -20.76 6.25
C LEU A 532 17.34 -22.11 6.99
N GLY A 533 18.50 -22.57 7.44
CA GLY A 533 18.64 -23.77 8.30
C GLY A 533 18.67 -23.44 9.80
N ALA A 534 18.89 -22.17 10.14
CA ALA A 534 18.92 -21.67 11.51
C ALA A 534 17.51 -21.37 12.07
N ASP A 535 17.37 -21.49 13.40
CA ASP A 535 16.14 -21.17 14.13
C ASP A 535 16.08 -19.69 14.52
N TYR A 536 17.25 -19.11 14.78
CA TYR A 536 17.43 -17.68 15.06
C TYR A 536 18.47 -17.07 14.14
N VAL A 537 18.21 -15.83 13.74
CA VAL A 537 19.18 -14.97 13.08
C VAL A 537 19.46 -13.80 14.01
N ILE A 538 20.71 -13.70 14.42
CA ILE A 538 21.26 -12.56 15.13
C ILE A 538 21.90 -11.68 14.08
N SER A 539 21.27 -10.59 13.71
CA SER A 539 21.81 -9.70 12.67
C SER A 539 22.04 -8.30 13.20
N SER A 540 23.12 -7.72 12.70
CA SER A 540 23.32 -6.29 12.69
C SER A 540 22.30 -5.63 11.78
N ARG A 541 21.90 -4.41 12.12
CA ARG A 541 20.93 -3.64 11.33
C ARG A 541 21.42 -3.29 9.93
N THR A 542 22.72 -3.14 9.75
CA THR A 542 23.33 -2.71 8.49
C THR A 542 24.60 -3.50 8.25
N THR A 543 25.00 -3.61 6.98
CA THR A 543 26.31 -4.15 6.60
C THR A 543 27.48 -3.27 7.10
N MET A 544 27.19 -2.10 7.66
CA MET A 544 28.15 -1.12 8.18
C MET A 544 28.23 -1.10 9.70
N THR A 545 27.49 -1.98 10.39
CA THR A 545 27.57 -2.11 11.83
C THR A 545 28.07 -3.52 12.16
N ALA A 546 29.14 -3.60 12.94
CA ALA A 546 29.76 -4.87 13.33
C ALA A 546 29.04 -5.52 14.51
N ILE A 547 28.92 -6.84 14.48
CA ILE A 547 28.73 -7.65 15.69
C ILE A 547 30.13 -7.98 16.23
N ASP A 548 30.31 -7.85 17.55
CA ASP A 548 31.52 -8.29 18.25
C ASP A 548 31.84 -9.74 17.86
N PRO A 549 33.02 -10.04 17.27
CA PRO A 549 33.41 -11.41 16.93
C PRO A 549 33.39 -12.37 18.13
N ALA A 550 33.65 -11.86 19.35
CA ALA A 550 33.55 -12.67 20.56
C ALA A 550 32.08 -13.03 20.93
N ALA A 551 31.09 -12.35 20.35
CA ALA A 551 29.69 -12.69 20.51
C ALA A 551 29.34 -14.03 19.87
N GLU A 552 30.00 -14.44 18.78
CA GLU A 552 29.81 -15.77 18.18
C GLU A 552 30.05 -16.87 19.20
N LYS A 553 31.16 -16.79 19.93
CA LYS A 553 31.52 -17.77 20.97
C LYS A 553 30.53 -17.74 22.15
N ARG A 554 30.16 -16.55 22.64
CA ARG A 554 29.15 -16.43 23.72
C ARG A 554 27.79 -16.98 23.32
N VAL A 555 27.41 -16.81 22.05
CA VAL A 555 26.18 -17.36 21.48
C VAL A 555 26.26 -18.88 21.35
N ALA A 556 27.40 -19.41 20.89
CA ALA A 556 27.65 -20.86 20.84
C ALA A 556 27.60 -21.51 22.22
N ASP A 557 28.13 -20.84 23.25
CA ASP A 557 28.16 -21.31 24.64
C ASP A 557 26.80 -21.17 25.36
N THR A 558 25.78 -20.59 24.71
CA THR A 558 24.46 -20.40 25.32
C THR A 558 23.70 -21.73 25.42
N PRO A 559 23.14 -22.11 26.59
CA PRO A 559 22.47 -23.40 26.73
C PRO A 559 21.30 -23.58 25.75
N GLY A 560 21.24 -24.72 25.06
CA GLY A 560 20.22 -25.00 24.04
C GLY A 560 20.60 -24.54 22.62
N VAL A 561 21.81 -24.00 22.42
CA VAL A 561 22.39 -23.75 21.10
C VAL A 561 23.22 -24.95 20.68
N ARG A 562 22.91 -25.51 19.51
CA ARG A 562 23.66 -26.62 18.90
C ARG A 562 24.80 -26.10 18.05
N THR A 563 24.53 -25.05 17.26
CA THR A 563 25.47 -24.48 16.29
C THR A 563 25.24 -22.98 16.18
N ALA A 564 26.32 -22.21 16.26
CA ALA A 564 26.34 -20.79 15.93
C ALA A 564 27.39 -20.56 14.85
N ALA A 565 26.99 -19.99 13.73
CA ALA A 565 27.88 -19.73 12.60
C ALA A 565 27.80 -18.24 12.24
N ALA A 566 28.91 -17.53 12.38
CA ALA A 566 28.99 -16.14 11.97
C ALA A 566 29.19 -15.99 10.46
N VAL A 567 28.52 -14.99 9.90
CA VAL A 567 28.55 -14.64 8.49
C VAL A 567 29.04 -13.20 8.36
N ALA A 568 30.06 -13.01 7.54
CA ALA A 568 30.58 -11.69 7.21
C ALA A 568 29.94 -11.20 5.91
N ASP A 569 29.11 -10.17 5.97
CA ASP A 569 28.48 -9.60 4.79
C ASP A 569 29.29 -8.43 4.26
N SER A 570 29.45 -8.39 2.95
CA SER A 570 30.08 -7.28 2.24
C SER A 570 29.45 -7.11 0.86
N THR A 571 29.92 -6.11 0.13
CA THR A 571 29.59 -5.90 -1.28
C THR A 571 30.68 -6.52 -2.15
N VAL A 572 30.30 -7.10 -3.28
CA VAL A 572 31.23 -7.53 -4.32
C VAL A 572 30.89 -6.85 -5.64
N PHE A 573 31.91 -6.39 -6.35
CA PHE A 573 31.80 -5.73 -7.64
C PHE A 573 32.25 -6.70 -8.72
N THR A 574 31.37 -7.05 -9.66
CA THR A 574 31.62 -8.02 -10.74
C THR A 574 30.99 -7.52 -12.03
N GLY A 575 31.75 -7.46 -13.13
CA GLY A 575 31.19 -7.15 -14.46
C GLY A 575 30.42 -5.82 -14.55
N GLY A 576 30.82 -4.80 -13.78
CA GLY A 576 30.11 -3.51 -13.72
C GLY A 576 28.84 -3.49 -12.87
N SER A 577 28.48 -4.61 -12.24
CA SER A 577 27.36 -4.73 -11.29
C SER A 577 27.85 -4.80 -9.85
N VAL A 578 27.05 -4.27 -8.92
CA VAL A 578 27.28 -4.38 -7.46
C VAL A 578 26.35 -5.47 -6.91
N ARG A 579 26.90 -6.41 -6.16
CA ARG A 579 26.20 -7.55 -5.57
C ARG A 579 26.56 -7.72 -4.09
N GLY A 580 25.79 -8.53 -3.37
CA GLY A 580 26.15 -8.96 -2.01
C GLY A 580 27.11 -10.15 -2.02
N ILE A 581 28.06 -10.18 -1.09
CA ILE A 581 28.87 -11.37 -0.81
C ILE A 581 28.78 -11.73 0.68
N ALA A 582 28.47 -12.99 0.96
CA ALA A 582 28.47 -13.55 2.30
C ALA A 582 29.69 -14.45 2.50
N GLY A 583 30.51 -14.08 3.48
CA GLY A 583 31.65 -14.83 3.96
C GLY A 583 31.22 -15.88 4.96
N VAL A 584 31.35 -17.16 4.61
CA VAL A 584 30.88 -18.29 5.42
C VAL A 584 32.03 -19.25 5.76
N ASP A 585 31.85 -20.01 6.82
CA ASP A 585 32.70 -21.15 7.14
C ASP A 585 32.11 -22.40 6.48
N PRO A 586 32.79 -23.02 5.49
CA PRO A 586 32.26 -24.18 4.76
C PRO A 586 31.97 -25.39 5.68
N ALA A 587 32.60 -25.49 6.86
CA ALA A 587 32.34 -26.59 7.79
C ALA A 587 31.02 -26.43 8.58
N ALA A 588 30.54 -25.19 8.78
CA ALA A 588 29.36 -24.91 9.59
C ALA A 588 28.15 -24.45 8.75
N VAL A 589 28.38 -23.98 7.51
CA VAL A 589 27.35 -23.34 6.69
C VAL A 589 26.17 -24.25 6.38
N ASP A 590 26.39 -25.54 6.09
CA ASP A 590 25.33 -26.49 5.74
C ASP A 590 24.38 -26.79 6.91
N GLU A 591 24.80 -26.53 8.14
CA GLU A 591 23.95 -26.72 9.31
C GLU A 591 22.97 -25.55 9.54
N VAL A 592 23.33 -24.36 9.09
CA VAL A 592 22.60 -23.10 9.35
C VAL A 592 21.99 -22.48 8.09
N MET A 593 22.44 -22.90 6.91
CA MET A 593 21.90 -22.55 5.60
C MET A 593 21.61 -23.83 4.81
N LYS A 594 20.49 -23.85 4.09
CA LYS A 594 20.17 -24.94 3.15
C LYS A 594 20.59 -24.51 1.76
N LEU A 595 21.73 -25.03 1.29
CA LEU A 595 22.33 -24.64 0.01
C LEU A 595 22.19 -25.78 -0.99
N ASP A 596 21.36 -25.57 -2.01
CA ASP A 596 21.15 -26.53 -3.09
C ASP A 596 22.01 -26.16 -4.30
N PHE A 597 23.04 -26.96 -4.61
CA PHE A 597 23.94 -26.70 -5.72
C PHE A 597 23.42 -27.29 -7.03
N THR A 598 23.33 -26.44 -8.07
CA THR A 598 23.00 -26.85 -9.44
C THR A 598 24.23 -27.38 -10.19
N SER A 599 25.42 -26.90 -9.82
CA SER A 599 26.71 -27.38 -10.34
C SER A 599 27.84 -27.04 -9.36
N GLY A 600 28.86 -27.88 -9.29
CA GLY A 600 29.95 -27.72 -8.30
C GLY A 600 29.50 -27.95 -6.86
N SER A 601 30.28 -27.49 -5.89
CA SER A 601 29.94 -27.60 -4.45
C SER A 601 30.76 -26.62 -3.59
N LEU A 602 30.48 -26.60 -2.27
CA LEU A 602 31.21 -25.80 -1.29
C LEU A 602 32.53 -26.42 -0.81
N THR A 603 32.83 -27.67 -1.16
CA THR A 603 34.00 -28.38 -0.61
C THR A 603 35.32 -27.67 -0.91
N ASP A 604 35.37 -26.97 -2.04
CA ASP A 604 36.53 -26.23 -2.51
C ASP A 604 36.51 -24.73 -2.15
N LEU A 605 35.51 -24.27 -1.38
CA LEU A 605 35.41 -22.86 -0.99
C LEU A 605 36.59 -22.46 -0.11
N GLY A 606 37.29 -21.41 -0.52
CA GLY A 606 38.51 -20.93 0.13
C GLY A 606 38.92 -19.56 -0.40
N PRO A 607 40.06 -19.00 0.04
CA PRO A 607 40.57 -17.74 -0.48
C PRO A 607 40.71 -17.77 -2.01
N GLY A 608 40.21 -16.74 -2.71
CA GLY A 608 40.23 -16.67 -4.17
C GLY A 608 39.22 -17.59 -4.88
N ARG A 609 38.31 -18.22 -4.14
CA ARG A 609 37.29 -19.13 -4.66
C ARG A 609 35.91 -18.73 -4.13
N ILE A 610 34.94 -18.61 -5.02
CA ILE A 610 33.57 -18.19 -4.68
C ILE A 610 32.53 -19.16 -5.22
N ALA A 611 31.40 -19.25 -4.56
CA ALA A 611 30.19 -19.83 -5.13
C ALA A 611 29.22 -18.69 -5.48
N VAL A 612 28.45 -18.85 -6.56
CA VAL A 612 27.52 -17.81 -7.04
C VAL A 612 26.10 -18.35 -7.13
N SER A 613 25.11 -17.48 -6.95
CA SER A 613 23.71 -17.82 -7.15
C SER A 613 23.39 -18.11 -8.62
N ALA A 614 22.33 -18.87 -8.87
CA ALA A 614 21.87 -19.23 -10.22
C ALA A 614 21.46 -18.00 -11.05
N THR A 615 20.98 -16.94 -10.40
CA THR A 615 20.70 -15.66 -11.06
C THR A 615 21.97 -14.96 -11.51
N VAL A 616 22.98 -14.82 -10.64
CA VAL A 616 24.27 -14.23 -11.02
C VAL A 616 24.96 -15.04 -12.12
N ALA A 617 24.92 -16.38 -12.01
CA ALA A 617 25.48 -17.26 -13.02
C ALA A 617 24.82 -17.08 -14.40
N ARG A 618 23.49 -16.94 -14.46
CA ARG A 618 22.77 -16.69 -15.73
C ARG A 618 23.07 -15.31 -16.31
N GLU A 619 23.05 -14.27 -15.48
CA GLU A 619 23.24 -12.89 -15.94
C GLU A 619 24.67 -12.64 -16.44
N GLN A 620 25.66 -13.27 -15.82
CA GLN A 620 27.08 -13.10 -16.16
C GLN A 620 27.65 -14.27 -16.99
N GLY A 621 26.84 -15.27 -17.32
CA GLY A 621 27.28 -16.45 -18.09
C GLY A 621 28.31 -17.32 -17.36
N LEU A 622 28.32 -17.31 -16.02
CA LEU A 622 29.27 -18.07 -15.20
C LEU A 622 28.84 -19.53 -15.03
N ARG A 623 29.82 -20.41 -14.83
CA ARG A 623 29.64 -21.83 -14.52
C ARG A 623 30.67 -22.29 -13.50
N ALA A 624 30.41 -23.39 -12.82
CA ALA A 624 31.40 -24.02 -11.96
C ALA A 624 32.67 -24.38 -12.76
N GLY A 625 33.84 -24.08 -12.19
CA GLY A 625 35.15 -24.17 -12.84
C GLY A 625 35.54 -22.94 -13.67
N GLY A 626 34.64 -21.98 -13.87
CA GLY A 626 34.94 -20.71 -14.54
C GLY A 626 35.66 -19.71 -13.62
N GLU A 627 36.05 -18.57 -14.16
CA GLU A 627 36.62 -17.46 -13.39
C GLU A 627 35.81 -16.18 -13.60
N VAL A 628 35.75 -15.35 -12.56
CA VAL A 628 35.17 -14.01 -12.62
C VAL A 628 36.11 -13.01 -11.96
N LYS A 629 36.30 -11.85 -12.60
CA LYS A 629 37.00 -10.74 -11.98
C LYS A 629 36.07 -10.04 -11.01
N ALA A 630 36.42 -10.06 -9.73
CA ALA A 630 35.62 -9.49 -8.66
C ALA A 630 36.48 -8.63 -7.72
N ARG A 631 35.83 -7.69 -7.04
CA ARG A 631 36.43 -6.86 -6.01
C ARG A 631 35.52 -6.84 -4.79
N ILE A 632 36.05 -7.18 -3.61
CA ILE A 632 35.26 -7.24 -2.37
C ILE A 632 35.44 -5.95 -1.58
N GLY A 633 34.33 -5.41 -1.08
CA GLY A 633 34.27 -4.28 -0.15
C GLY A 633 35.09 -3.07 -0.59
N ARG A 634 36.01 -2.67 0.29
CA ARG A 634 36.87 -1.49 0.15
C ARG A 634 38.14 -1.74 -0.66
N ASN A 635 38.44 -3.00 -0.99
CA ASN A 635 39.61 -3.33 -1.81
C ASN A 635 39.51 -2.60 -3.15
N GLN A 636 40.59 -2.04 -3.68
CA GLN A 636 40.59 -1.29 -4.94
C GLN A 636 40.89 -2.18 -6.15
N GLU A 637 41.52 -3.34 -5.95
CA GLU A 637 41.95 -4.21 -7.05
C GLU A 637 40.91 -5.28 -7.38
N PHE A 638 40.64 -5.46 -8.68
CA PHE A 638 39.89 -6.60 -9.17
C PHE A 638 40.81 -7.82 -9.21
N LYS A 639 40.44 -8.87 -8.47
CA LYS A 639 41.12 -10.17 -8.47
C LYS A 639 40.31 -11.18 -9.27
N ALA A 640 40.98 -12.16 -9.87
CA ALA A 640 40.30 -13.30 -10.46
C ALA A 640 39.87 -14.25 -9.33
N TYR A 641 38.59 -14.60 -9.31
CA TYR A 641 38.02 -15.60 -8.41
C TYR A 641 37.55 -16.79 -9.21
N ALA A 642 37.94 -17.99 -8.80
CA ALA A 642 37.44 -19.23 -9.39
C ALA A 642 36.04 -19.55 -8.83
N VAL A 643 35.10 -19.86 -9.72
CA VAL A 643 33.74 -20.22 -9.36
C VAL A 643 33.69 -21.70 -9.02
N VAL A 644 33.59 -22.06 -7.73
CA VAL A 644 33.61 -23.46 -7.27
C VAL A 644 32.24 -24.13 -7.36
N GLY A 645 31.16 -23.34 -7.41
CA GLY A 645 29.81 -23.86 -7.55
C GLY A 645 28.78 -22.80 -7.85
N VAL A 646 27.64 -23.25 -8.38
CA VAL A 646 26.45 -22.44 -8.62
C VAL A 646 25.30 -23.00 -7.79
N TYR A 647 24.79 -22.23 -6.83
CA TYR A 647 23.67 -22.63 -5.97
C TYR A 647 22.35 -21.99 -6.39
N GLU A 648 21.22 -22.61 -6.05
CA GLU A 648 19.90 -22.01 -6.25
C GLU A 648 19.77 -20.71 -5.44
N ASP A 649 19.05 -19.72 -5.96
CA ASP A 649 18.92 -18.41 -5.31
C ASP A 649 18.41 -18.58 -3.86
N ASN A 650 19.23 -18.17 -2.90
CA ASN A 650 18.97 -18.36 -1.48
C ASN A 650 19.03 -17.00 -0.76
N PRO A 651 17.90 -16.50 -0.21
CA PRO A 651 17.86 -15.19 0.45
C PRO A 651 18.76 -15.05 1.68
N THR A 652 19.09 -16.17 2.34
CA THR A 652 20.02 -16.19 3.48
C THR A 652 21.48 -16.13 3.02
N ALA A 653 21.81 -16.82 1.92
CA ALA A 653 23.17 -16.86 1.36
C ALA A 653 23.52 -15.60 0.55
N GLY A 654 22.52 -14.96 -0.07
CA GLY A 654 22.72 -13.81 -0.96
C GLY A 654 23.20 -14.23 -2.35
N ASP A 655 23.82 -13.28 -3.06
CA ASP A 655 24.19 -13.43 -4.48
C ASP A 655 25.48 -14.23 -4.69
N VAL A 656 26.45 -14.12 -3.77
CA VAL A 656 27.78 -14.73 -3.83
C VAL A 656 28.19 -15.22 -2.43
N LEU A 657 28.82 -16.38 -2.35
CA LEU A 657 29.45 -16.92 -1.15
C LEU A 657 30.98 -16.93 -1.31
N GLY A 658 31.68 -16.48 -0.28
CA GLY A 658 33.14 -16.51 -0.20
C GLY A 658 33.61 -17.10 1.13
N ALA A 659 34.92 -17.34 1.25
CA ALA A 659 35.50 -17.78 2.51
C ALA A 659 35.41 -16.65 3.55
N ARG A 660 34.87 -16.95 4.74
CA ARG A 660 34.66 -15.97 5.82
C ARG A 660 35.89 -15.11 6.09
N ALA A 661 37.07 -15.72 6.24
CA ALA A 661 38.29 -14.99 6.56
C ALA A 661 38.71 -13.98 5.48
N GLU A 662 38.49 -14.28 4.19
CA GLU A 662 38.80 -13.37 3.08
C GLU A 662 37.78 -12.24 3.02
N VAL A 663 36.48 -12.57 3.09
CA VAL A 663 35.41 -11.56 3.08
C VAL A 663 35.55 -10.63 4.28
N GLN A 664 35.82 -11.15 5.48
CA GLN A 664 36.08 -10.33 6.67
C GLN A 664 37.24 -9.37 6.48
N ARG A 665 38.34 -9.83 5.88
CA ARG A 665 39.55 -9.01 5.67
C ARG A 665 39.32 -7.89 4.66
N ASP A 666 38.67 -8.21 3.54
CA ASP A 666 38.49 -7.30 2.41
C ASP A 666 37.14 -6.54 2.47
N SER A 667 36.31 -6.81 3.48
CA SER A 667 35.01 -6.15 3.67
C SER A 667 35.12 -4.65 3.95
N ASN A 668 33.97 -3.99 3.92
CA ASN A 668 33.84 -2.59 4.34
C ASN A 668 34.12 -2.41 5.85
N LEU A 669 34.03 -3.48 6.65
CA LEU A 669 34.32 -3.48 8.09
C LEU A 669 35.30 -4.62 8.44
N PRO A 670 36.62 -4.39 8.27
CA PRO A 670 37.64 -5.41 8.46
C PRO A 670 37.53 -6.15 9.81
N GLY A 671 37.54 -7.47 9.77
CA GLY A 671 37.57 -8.32 10.97
C GLY A 671 36.24 -8.40 11.75
N SER A 672 35.14 -7.95 11.15
CA SER A 672 33.81 -8.00 11.78
C SER A 672 32.85 -8.98 11.08
N VAL A 673 31.77 -9.33 11.78
CA VAL A 673 30.65 -10.13 11.23
C VAL A 673 29.36 -9.36 11.36
N GLN A 674 28.43 -9.59 10.43
CA GLN A 674 27.17 -8.85 10.33
C GLN A 674 25.99 -9.71 10.75
N ARG A 675 26.13 -11.04 10.69
CA ARG A 675 25.10 -11.99 11.12
C ARG A 675 25.71 -13.16 11.88
N ILE A 676 24.97 -13.73 12.81
CA ILE A 676 25.22 -15.02 13.43
C ILE A 676 23.96 -15.83 13.27
N LEU A 677 24.07 -16.94 12.53
CA LEU A 677 22.98 -17.90 12.33
C LEU A 677 23.06 -18.95 13.43
N VAL A 678 21.94 -19.17 14.12
CA VAL A 678 21.91 -20.02 15.31
C VAL A 678 20.89 -21.14 15.13
N ARG A 679 21.35 -22.38 15.27
CA ARG A 679 20.50 -23.56 15.33
C ARG A 679 20.47 -24.10 16.76
N THR A 680 19.27 -24.36 17.25
CA THR A 680 18.99 -24.83 18.61
C THR A 680 18.89 -26.35 18.67
N ASP A 681 19.01 -26.89 19.88
CA ASP A 681 18.79 -28.30 20.13
C ASP A 681 17.31 -28.66 19.86
N GLY A 682 17.10 -29.59 18.93
CA GLY A 682 15.75 -30.02 18.54
C GLY A 682 14.90 -28.98 17.78
N GLY A 683 15.47 -27.84 17.38
CA GLY A 683 14.74 -26.77 16.67
C GLY A 683 13.79 -25.96 17.57
N ALA A 684 14.04 -25.93 18.88
CA ALA A 684 13.17 -25.28 19.85
C ALA A 684 13.30 -23.74 19.82
N VAL A 685 12.26 -23.08 19.31
CA VAL A 685 12.09 -21.61 19.39
C VAL A 685 11.28 -21.26 20.64
N SER A 686 11.83 -20.42 21.52
CA SER A 686 11.14 -19.90 22.70
C SER A 686 11.56 -18.45 23.02
N ARG A 687 10.67 -17.68 23.65
CA ARG A 687 11.02 -16.32 24.12
C ARG A 687 12.23 -16.33 25.06
N ALA A 688 12.33 -17.33 25.94
CA ALA A 688 13.44 -17.48 26.88
C ALA A 688 14.78 -17.76 26.18
N THR A 689 14.79 -18.51 25.08
CA THR A 689 16.00 -18.70 24.26
C THR A 689 16.38 -17.39 23.57
N GLY A 690 15.41 -16.69 22.99
CA GLY A 690 15.65 -15.37 22.38
C GLY A 690 16.21 -14.34 23.37
N ASP A 691 15.72 -14.30 24.62
CA ASP A 691 16.24 -13.42 25.67
C ASP A 691 17.67 -13.79 26.09
N ARG A 692 18.00 -15.08 26.18
CA ARG A 692 19.36 -15.53 26.47
C ARG A 692 20.34 -15.19 25.34
N LEU A 693 19.93 -15.37 24.09
CA LEU A 693 20.72 -14.96 22.92
C LEU A 693 20.94 -13.44 22.87
N ARG A 694 19.95 -12.63 23.25
CA ARG A 694 20.10 -11.17 23.40
C ARG A 694 21.11 -10.82 24.52
N ALA A 695 21.04 -11.52 25.65
CA ALA A 695 22.01 -11.32 26.72
C ALA A 695 23.44 -11.70 26.28
N ALA A 696 23.60 -12.78 25.52
CA ALA A 696 24.89 -13.23 24.99
C ALA A 696 25.53 -12.23 24.02
N THR A 697 24.71 -11.43 23.31
CA THR A 697 25.16 -10.32 22.46
C THR A 697 25.30 -8.99 23.21
N GLY A 698 25.22 -9.01 24.54
CA GLY A 698 25.43 -7.84 25.39
C GLY A 698 24.23 -6.90 25.47
N ASN A 699 23.03 -7.36 25.12
CA ASN A 699 21.81 -6.55 25.01
C ASN A 699 22.00 -5.33 24.08
N SER A 700 22.78 -5.50 23.01
CA SER A 700 23.08 -4.42 22.09
C SER A 700 21.83 -3.97 21.32
N PRO A 701 21.46 -2.67 21.36
CA PRO A 701 20.36 -2.14 20.56
C PRO A 701 20.55 -2.31 19.04
N LEU A 702 21.81 -2.43 18.61
CA LEU A 702 22.20 -2.59 17.20
C LEU A 702 22.03 -4.01 16.69
N VAL A 703 21.92 -4.98 17.61
CA VAL A 703 21.78 -6.39 17.28
C VAL A 703 20.33 -6.79 17.47
N ARG A 704 19.75 -7.41 16.44
CA ARG A 704 18.42 -7.99 16.53
C ARG A 704 18.55 -9.50 16.58
N VAL A 705 17.93 -10.09 17.59
CA VAL A 705 17.74 -11.53 17.66
C VAL A 705 16.33 -11.79 17.19
N LYS A 706 16.20 -12.38 16.00
CA LYS A 706 14.92 -12.73 15.39
C LYS A 706 14.81 -14.23 15.28
N ASP A 707 13.66 -14.77 15.63
CA ASP A 707 13.35 -16.13 15.24
C ASP A 707 12.91 -16.20 13.77
N ARG A 708 12.78 -17.41 13.26
CA ARG A 708 12.35 -17.65 11.88
C ARG A 708 11.01 -17.00 11.52
N GLN A 709 10.04 -16.97 12.44
CA GLN A 709 8.73 -16.38 12.17
C GLN A 709 8.83 -14.84 12.13
N GLU A 710 9.59 -14.24 13.03
CA GLU A 710 9.82 -12.80 13.06
C GLU A 710 10.51 -12.29 11.79
N ILE A 711 11.40 -13.08 11.17
CA ILE A 711 12.03 -12.74 9.87
C ILE A 711 11.00 -12.77 8.75
N VAL A 712 10.15 -13.79 8.73
CA VAL A 712 9.06 -13.93 7.76
C VAL A 712 8.08 -12.75 7.88
N ASP A 713 7.64 -12.45 9.10
CA ASP A 713 6.70 -11.37 9.37
C ASP A 713 7.27 -9.99 8.96
N GLU A 714 8.56 -9.72 9.19
CA GLU A 714 9.21 -8.47 8.78
C GLU A 714 9.32 -8.36 7.25
N ALA A 715 9.61 -9.45 6.56
CA ALA A 715 9.65 -9.48 5.09
C ALA A 715 8.26 -9.24 4.47
N ALA A 716 7.20 -9.74 5.12
CA ALA A 716 5.81 -9.55 4.70
C ALA A 716 5.23 -8.18 5.11
N GLY A 717 5.78 -7.51 6.13
CA GLY A 717 5.25 -6.30 6.76
C GLY A 717 4.81 -5.19 5.78
N PRO A 718 5.69 -4.69 4.88
CA PRO A 718 5.34 -3.65 3.93
C PRO A 718 4.20 -4.03 2.97
N LEU A 719 4.11 -5.32 2.61
CA LEU A 719 3.01 -5.83 1.79
C LEU A 719 1.71 -5.88 2.60
N GLY A 720 1.79 -6.26 3.88
CA GLY A 720 0.66 -6.27 4.80
C GLY A 720 0.02 -4.88 4.97
N ASP A 721 0.83 -3.83 5.12
CA ASP A 721 0.36 -2.45 5.22
C ASP A 721 -0.35 -2.01 3.93
N LEU A 722 0.26 -2.33 2.78
CA LEU A 722 -0.32 -2.04 1.47
C LEU A 722 -1.65 -2.78 1.27
N LEU A 723 -1.72 -4.07 1.61
CA LEU A 723 -2.95 -4.86 1.52
C LEU A 723 -4.04 -4.33 2.45
N THR A 724 -3.67 -3.91 3.65
CA THR A 724 -4.61 -3.32 4.63
C THR A 724 -5.24 -2.04 4.08
N LEU A 725 -4.43 -1.14 3.51
CA LEU A 725 -4.92 0.05 2.81
C LEU A 725 -5.88 -0.33 1.66
N MET A 726 -5.52 -1.34 0.85
CA MET A 726 -6.35 -1.79 -0.27
C MET A 726 -7.67 -2.42 0.19
N TYR A 727 -7.68 -3.20 1.28
CA TYR A 727 -8.91 -3.75 1.85
C TYR A 727 -9.82 -2.66 2.41
N GLY A 728 -9.26 -1.63 3.06
CA GLY A 728 -10.02 -0.45 3.47
C GLY A 728 -10.70 0.23 2.29
N LEU A 729 -9.98 0.38 1.17
CA LEU A 729 -10.51 0.98 -0.06
C LEU A 729 -11.59 0.10 -0.73
N LEU A 730 -11.41 -1.23 -0.72
CA LEU A 730 -12.41 -2.20 -1.18
C LEU A 730 -13.70 -2.19 -0.36
N ALA A 731 -13.61 -1.97 0.96
CA ALA A 731 -14.77 -1.89 1.82
C ALA A 731 -15.74 -0.79 1.39
N ILE A 732 -15.22 0.37 0.93
CA ILE A 732 -16.06 1.45 0.39
C ILE A 732 -16.74 1.01 -0.92
N GLY A 733 -16.02 0.32 -1.80
CA GLY A 733 -16.60 -0.27 -3.02
C GLY A 733 -17.75 -1.25 -2.71
N ALA A 734 -17.62 -2.04 -1.64
CA ALA A 734 -18.69 -2.93 -1.17
C ALA A 734 -19.92 -2.14 -0.71
N VAL A 735 -19.74 -1.01 0.01
CA VAL A 735 -20.85 -0.11 0.39
C VAL A 735 -21.57 0.47 -0.83
N ILE A 736 -20.82 0.91 -1.85
CA ILE A 736 -21.39 1.40 -3.11
C ILE A 736 -22.22 0.30 -3.79
N SER A 737 -21.70 -0.92 -3.83
CA SER A 737 -22.41 -2.07 -4.41
C SER A 737 -23.72 -2.38 -3.66
N LEU A 738 -23.70 -2.35 -2.33
CA LEU A 738 -24.87 -2.56 -1.47
C LEU A 738 -25.98 -1.55 -1.80
N LEU A 739 -25.65 -0.26 -1.91
CA LEU A 739 -26.61 0.78 -2.25
C LEU A 739 -27.21 0.58 -3.65
N GLY A 740 -26.40 0.10 -4.60
CA GLY A 740 -26.87 -0.28 -5.92
C GLY A 740 -27.94 -1.37 -5.90
N ILE A 741 -27.73 -2.40 -5.09
CA ILE A 741 -28.71 -3.49 -4.88
C ILE A 741 -29.97 -2.93 -4.23
N VAL A 742 -29.83 -2.14 -3.15
CA VAL A 742 -30.97 -1.54 -2.43
C VAL A 742 -31.83 -0.71 -3.37
N ASN A 743 -31.21 0.17 -4.17
CA ASN A 743 -31.93 1.04 -5.11
C ASN A 743 -32.74 0.23 -6.12
N THR A 744 -32.13 -0.81 -6.67
CA THR A 744 -32.77 -1.61 -7.70
C THR A 744 -33.85 -2.52 -7.15
N LEU A 745 -33.67 -3.09 -5.95
CA LEU A 745 -34.70 -3.87 -5.26
C LEU A 745 -35.90 -3.01 -4.85
N ALA A 746 -35.64 -1.81 -4.30
CA ALA A 746 -36.69 -0.86 -3.95
C ALA A 746 -37.55 -0.52 -5.18
N MET A 747 -36.93 -0.35 -6.35
CA MET A 747 -37.65 -0.14 -7.60
C MET A 747 -38.40 -1.39 -8.08
N SER A 748 -37.76 -2.57 -8.09
CA SER A 748 -38.38 -3.84 -8.47
C SER A 748 -39.68 -4.11 -7.70
N VAL A 749 -39.65 -3.86 -6.39
CA VAL A 749 -40.82 -4.00 -5.51
C VAL A 749 -41.93 -3.04 -5.90
N SER A 750 -41.60 -1.78 -6.16
CA SER A 750 -42.60 -0.76 -6.56
C SER A 750 -43.22 -0.98 -7.95
N GLU A 751 -42.57 -1.77 -8.81
CA GLU A 751 -43.09 -2.14 -10.13
C GLU A 751 -44.07 -3.31 -10.06
N ARG A 752 -43.98 -4.12 -9.00
CA ARG A 752 -44.80 -5.32 -8.81
C ARG A 752 -45.81 -5.17 -7.67
N THR A 753 -46.16 -3.92 -7.31
CA THR A 753 -47.10 -3.59 -6.23
C THR A 753 -48.42 -4.34 -6.40
N ARG A 754 -48.97 -4.38 -7.61
CA ARG A 754 -50.21 -5.11 -7.93
C ARG A 754 -50.06 -6.62 -7.76
N GLU A 755 -48.95 -7.20 -8.23
CA GLU A 755 -48.67 -8.64 -8.09
C GLU A 755 -48.56 -9.03 -6.60
N ILE A 756 -47.89 -8.21 -5.80
CA ILE A 756 -47.78 -8.39 -4.35
C ILE A 756 -49.15 -8.23 -3.67
N GLY A 757 -49.97 -7.27 -4.12
CA GLY A 757 -51.34 -7.07 -3.66
C GLY A 757 -52.24 -8.29 -3.91
N VAL A 758 -52.15 -8.88 -5.11
CA VAL A 758 -52.89 -10.10 -5.47
C VAL A 758 -52.44 -11.29 -4.62
N LEU A 759 -51.12 -11.49 -4.45
CA LEU A 759 -50.60 -12.56 -3.59
C LEU A 759 -51.10 -12.42 -2.14
N ARG A 760 -51.18 -11.19 -1.63
CA ARG A 760 -51.75 -10.91 -0.30
C ARG A 760 -53.26 -11.11 -0.24
N ALA A 761 -54.00 -10.79 -1.31
CA ALA A 761 -55.44 -11.03 -1.40
C ALA A 761 -55.78 -12.53 -1.45
N VAL A 762 -54.92 -13.34 -2.08
CA VAL A 762 -55.04 -14.81 -2.14
C VAL A 762 -54.56 -15.50 -0.85
N GLY A 763 -54.12 -14.72 0.16
CA GLY A 763 -53.83 -15.23 1.51
C GLY A 763 -52.36 -15.28 1.91
N MET A 764 -51.42 -14.73 1.12
CA MET A 764 -50.02 -14.64 1.53
C MET A 764 -49.85 -13.63 2.67
N ASP A 765 -49.30 -14.10 3.79
CA ASP A 765 -49.07 -13.28 4.97
C ASP A 765 -47.87 -12.31 4.79
N ARG A 766 -47.75 -11.35 5.72
CA ARG A 766 -46.66 -10.35 5.67
C ARG A 766 -45.27 -10.98 5.83
N ALA A 767 -45.14 -12.12 6.53
CA ALA A 767 -43.87 -12.82 6.64
C ALA A 767 -43.52 -13.53 5.33
N GLY A 768 -44.50 -14.14 4.64
CA GLY A 768 -44.37 -14.73 3.32
C GLY A 768 -43.85 -13.75 2.27
N VAL A 769 -44.43 -12.54 2.19
CA VAL A 769 -43.96 -11.48 1.27
C VAL A 769 -42.52 -11.05 1.62
N ARG A 770 -42.21 -10.84 2.91
CA ARG A 770 -40.85 -10.47 3.33
C ARG A 770 -39.83 -11.57 3.00
N ARG A 771 -40.19 -12.83 3.19
CA ARG A 771 -39.34 -13.99 2.93
C ARG A 771 -39.10 -14.16 1.44
N MET A 772 -40.13 -14.03 0.61
CA MET A 772 -40.02 -14.07 -0.85
C MET A 772 -39.03 -13.02 -1.36
N ILE A 773 -39.18 -11.75 -0.99
CA ILE A 773 -38.32 -10.66 -1.47
C ILE A 773 -36.88 -10.83 -0.96
N ARG A 774 -36.69 -11.31 0.27
CA ARG A 774 -35.35 -11.62 0.80
C ARG A 774 -34.69 -12.77 0.05
N LEU A 775 -35.42 -13.84 -0.24
CA LEU A 775 -34.90 -14.99 -1.00
C LEU A 775 -34.59 -14.60 -2.45
N GLU A 776 -35.38 -13.72 -3.08
CA GLU A 776 -35.10 -13.17 -4.41
C GLU A 776 -33.75 -12.44 -4.38
N SER A 777 -33.57 -11.52 -3.41
CA SER A 777 -32.33 -10.78 -3.24
C SER A 777 -31.12 -11.66 -2.95
N VAL A 778 -31.27 -12.68 -2.09
CA VAL A 778 -30.20 -13.65 -1.81
C VAL A 778 -29.82 -14.44 -3.06
N SER A 779 -30.77 -14.84 -3.91
CA SER A 779 -30.48 -15.49 -5.18
C SER A 779 -29.72 -14.58 -6.14
N VAL A 780 -30.06 -13.30 -6.20
CA VAL A 780 -29.33 -12.28 -6.98
C VAL A 780 -27.92 -12.10 -6.43
N ALA A 781 -27.77 -12.01 -5.11
CA ALA A 781 -26.49 -11.84 -4.45
C ALA A 781 -25.59 -13.08 -4.67
N ALA A 782 -26.15 -14.28 -4.56
CA ALA A 782 -25.44 -15.53 -4.87
C ALA A 782 -24.94 -15.55 -6.32
N PHE A 783 -25.77 -15.12 -7.27
CA PHE A 783 -25.36 -15.01 -8.67
C PHE A 783 -24.17 -14.06 -8.86
N GLY A 784 -24.25 -12.85 -8.30
CA GLY A 784 -23.16 -11.88 -8.36
C GLY A 784 -21.89 -12.40 -7.69
N THR A 785 -22.02 -13.01 -6.52
CA THR A 785 -20.90 -13.56 -5.74
C THR A 785 -20.20 -14.70 -6.47
N VAL A 786 -20.94 -15.65 -7.06
CA VAL A 786 -20.35 -16.79 -7.77
C VAL A 786 -19.58 -16.33 -9.00
N LEU A 787 -20.18 -15.46 -9.81
CA LEU A 787 -19.48 -14.90 -10.98
C LEU A 787 -18.29 -14.03 -10.56
N GLY A 788 -18.45 -13.25 -9.50
CA GLY A 788 -17.39 -12.41 -8.98
C GLY A 788 -16.21 -13.24 -8.50
N LEU A 789 -16.45 -14.26 -7.66
CA LEU A 789 -15.43 -15.21 -7.24
C LEU A 789 -14.73 -15.85 -8.45
N ALA A 790 -15.47 -16.36 -9.43
CA ALA A 790 -14.90 -16.97 -10.63
C ALA A 790 -14.00 -15.99 -11.41
N GLY A 791 -14.48 -14.77 -11.65
CA GLY A 791 -13.72 -13.72 -12.34
C GLY A 791 -12.50 -13.25 -11.55
N GLY A 792 -12.64 -13.10 -10.23
CA GLY A 792 -11.56 -12.71 -9.33
C GLY A 792 -10.47 -13.77 -9.23
N LEU A 793 -10.84 -15.04 -9.11
CA LEU A 793 -9.92 -16.18 -9.11
C LEU A 793 -9.17 -16.30 -10.43
N PHE A 794 -9.87 -16.19 -11.56
CA PHE A 794 -9.25 -16.24 -12.88
C PHE A 794 -8.33 -15.04 -13.14
N GLY A 795 -8.75 -13.84 -12.73
CA GLY A 795 -7.92 -12.64 -12.79
C GLY A 795 -6.67 -12.77 -11.91
N ALA A 796 -6.81 -13.25 -10.67
CA ALA A 796 -5.70 -13.49 -9.75
C ALA A 796 -4.74 -14.55 -10.27
N TRP A 797 -5.24 -15.60 -10.92
CA TRP A 797 -4.39 -16.59 -11.59
C TRP A 797 -3.58 -15.95 -12.72
N GLY A 798 -4.22 -15.18 -13.61
CA GLY A 798 -3.54 -14.50 -14.71
C GLY A 798 -2.51 -13.46 -14.26
N VAL A 799 -2.87 -12.61 -13.30
CA VAL A 799 -1.94 -11.63 -12.69
C VAL A 799 -0.84 -12.33 -11.89
N GLY A 800 -1.20 -13.37 -11.14
CA GLY A 800 -0.27 -14.16 -10.35
C GLY A 800 0.79 -14.88 -11.20
N ALA A 801 0.51 -15.16 -12.47
CA ALA A 801 1.51 -15.73 -13.37
C ALA A 801 2.68 -14.77 -13.64
N LEU A 802 2.45 -13.45 -13.61
CA LEU A 802 3.53 -12.46 -13.63
C LEU A 802 4.40 -12.53 -12.37
N ALA A 803 3.76 -12.74 -11.22
CA ALA A 803 4.46 -12.92 -9.96
C ALA A 803 5.27 -14.23 -9.93
N ASN A 804 4.76 -15.30 -10.54
CA ASN A 804 5.48 -16.57 -10.72
C ASN A 804 6.74 -16.45 -11.59
N GLY A 805 6.70 -15.59 -12.62
CA GLY A 805 7.91 -15.30 -13.41
C GLY A 805 9.00 -14.57 -12.61
N ALA A 806 8.59 -13.78 -11.60
CA ALA A 806 9.49 -12.99 -10.76
C ALA A 806 9.90 -13.66 -9.44
N MET A 807 9.06 -14.54 -8.88
CA MET A 807 9.27 -15.26 -7.62
C MET A 807 9.08 -16.75 -7.85
N LYS A 808 10.16 -17.54 -7.74
CA LYS A 808 10.18 -18.98 -8.04
C LYS A 808 9.26 -19.78 -7.10
N GLU A 809 9.13 -19.34 -5.85
CA GLU A 809 8.32 -19.99 -4.81
C GLU A 809 6.83 -19.59 -4.87
N TYR A 810 6.46 -18.71 -5.79
CA TYR A 810 5.07 -18.30 -5.92
C TYR A 810 4.21 -19.48 -6.39
N SER A 811 3.20 -19.78 -5.59
CA SER A 811 2.15 -20.71 -5.98
C SER A 811 0.80 -20.07 -5.68
N LEU A 812 -0.15 -20.23 -6.60
CA LEU A 812 -1.51 -19.76 -6.37
C LEU A 812 -2.10 -20.50 -5.15
N ALA A 813 -2.23 -19.79 -4.03
CA ALA A 813 -2.76 -20.31 -2.79
C ALA A 813 -4.11 -19.66 -2.50
N LEU A 814 -5.17 -20.47 -2.51
CA LEU A 814 -6.53 -19.99 -2.30
C LEU A 814 -6.82 -19.82 -0.80
N PRO A 815 -7.13 -18.59 -0.32
CA PRO A 815 -7.50 -18.36 1.07
C PRO A 815 -8.97 -18.77 1.29
N TRP A 816 -9.23 -20.07 1.41
CA TRP A 816 -10.59 -20.61 1.52
C TRP A 816 -11.42 -19.94 2.62
N GLY A 817 -10.81 -19.62 3.78
CA GLY A 817 -11.46 -18.90 4.86
C GLY A 817 -11.98 -17.52 4.41
N THR A 818 -11.14 -16.73 3.75
CA THR A 818 -11.52 -15.40 3.23
C THR A 818 -12.55 -15.52 2.10
N LEU A 819 -12.42 -16.49 1.19
CA LEU A 819 -13.38 -16.70 0.10
C LEU A 819 -14.76 -17.10 0.63
N VAL A 820 -14.81 -17.98 1.64
CA VAL A 820 -16.06 -18.34 2.33
C VAL A 820 -16.62 -17.13 3.08
N LEU A 821 -15.79 -16.35 3.77
CA LEU A 821 -16.22 -15.12 4.45
C LEU A 821 -16.82 -14.12 3.46
N VAL A 822 -16.15 -13.84 2.34
CA VAL A 822 -16.67 -12.96 1.28
C VAL A 822 -17.99 -13.48 0.74
N CYS A 823 -18.13 -14.79 0.56
CA CYS A 823 -19.38 -15.40 0.13
C CYS A 823 -20.50 -15.15 1.14
N LEU A 824 -20.26 -15.46 2.43
CA LEU A 824 -21.23 -15.25 3.51
C LEU A 824 -21.61 -13.77 3.66
N VAL A 825 -20.63 -12.87 3.68
CA VAL A 825 -20.86 -11.42 3.77
C VAL A 825 -21.68 -10.94 2.59
N SER A 826 -21.39 -11.38 1.36
CA SER A 826 -22.14 -10.97 0.17
C SER A 826 -23.61 -11.42 0.22
N LEU A 827 -23.87 -12.63 0.72
CA LEU A 827 -25.24 -13.12 0.92
C LEU A 827 -25.98 -12.34 2.03
N VAL A 828 -25.30 -12.03 3.13
CA VAL A 828 -25.84 -11.21 4.23
C VAL A 828 -26.16 -9.80 3.73
N VAL A 829 -25.24 -9.18 2.99
CA VAL A 829 -25.43 -7.88 2.32
C VAL A 829 -26.65 -7.91 1.42
N GLY A 830 -26.84 -8.95 0.60
CA GLY A 830 -28.05 -9.16 -0.20
C GLY A 830 -29.34 -9.22 0.64
N ALA A 831 -29.33 -9.99 1.72
CA ALA A 831 -30.48 -10.12 2.62
C ALA A 831 -30.82 -8.80 3.33
N LEU A 832 -29.80 -8.07 3.79
CA LEU A 832 -29.93 -6.76 4.44
C LEU A 832 -30.42 -5.70 3.44
N ALA A 833 -29.93 -5.72 2.20
CA ALA A 833 -30.36 -4.81 1.14
C ALA A 833 -31.86 -4.89 0.88
N ALA A 834 -32.43 -6.10 0.97
CA ALA A 834 -33.85 -6.34 0.80
C ALA A 834 -34.69 -5.99 2.04
N ALA A 835 -34.10 -5.76 3.21
CA ALA A 835 -34.84 -5.65 4.46
C ALA A 835 -35.81 -4.47 4.48
N VAL A 836 -35.36 -3.29 4.02
CA VAL A 836 -36.20 -2.08 3.98
C VAL A 836 -37.27 -2.16 2.87
N PRO A 837 -36.93 -2.50 1.60
CA PRO A 837 -37.93 -2.70 0.55
C PRO A 837 -38.99 -3.77 0.91
N ALA A 838 -38.57 -4.90 1.48
CA ALA A 838 -39.46 -6.00 1.83
C ALA A 838 -40.45 -5.61 2.94
N ARG A 839 -39.99 -4.83 3.94
CA ARG A 839 -40.88 -4.29 5.00
C ARG A 839 -41.93 -3.36 4.42
N ARG A 840 -41.54 -2.45 3.52
CA ARG A 840 -42.48 -1.54 2.84
C ARG A 840 -43.49 -2.31 1.98
N ALA A 841 -43.02 -3.29 1.21
CA ALA A 841 -43.87 -4.14 0.37
C ALA A 841 -44.94 -4.87 1.18
N ALA A 842 -44.55 -5.49 2.29
CA ALA A 842 -45.45 -6.24 3.14
C ALA A 842 -46.46 -5.38 3.90
N ALA A 843 -46.22 -4.07 4.01
CA ALA A 843 -47.14 -3.14 4.67
C ALA A 843 -48.30 -2.67 3.76
N LEU A 844 -48.13 -2.73 2.43
CA LEU A 844 -49.13 -2.26 1.45
C LEU A 844 -50.47 -2.97 1.59
N SER A 845 -51.58 -2.24 1.74
CA SER A 845 -52.90 -2.90 1.86
C SER A 845 -53.29 -3.59 0.53
N PRO A 846 -53.94 -4.77 0.58
CA PRO A 846 -54.38 -5.46 -0.65
C PRO A 846 -55.34 -4.60 -1.50
N LEU A 847 -56.20 -3.80 -0.84
CA LEU A 847 -57.15 -2.91 -1.50
C LEU A 847 -56.46 -1.74 -2.21
N GLU A 848 -55.51 -1.05 -1.57
CA GLU A 848 -54.75 0.03 -2.22
C GLU A 848 -53.85 -0.48 -3.35
N ALA A 849 -53.27 -1.68 -3.19
CA ALA A 849 -52.38 -2.27 -4.19
C ALA A 849 -53.12 -2.70 -5.47
N VAL A 850 -54.41 -3.05 -5.37
CA VAL A 850 -55.26 -3.37 -6.53
C VAL A 850 -55.86 -2.11 -7.16
N ALA A 851 -56.06 -1.03 -6.38
CA ALA A 851 -56.65 0.23 -6.84
C ALA A 851 -55.68 1.19 -7.55
N GLN A 852 -54.36 1.04 -7.39
CA GLN A 852 -53.37 1.86 -8.12
C GLN A 852 -53.25 1.41 -9.59
N THR A 853 -53.89 2.15 -10.51
CA THR A 853 -53.70 2.09 -11.98
C THR A 853 -52.78 3.17 -12.50
#